data_AF-A0A9N9VTB4-F1
#
_entry.id   AF-A0A9N9VTB4-F1
#
_cell.length_a   1.000
_cell.length_b   1.000
_cell.length_c   1.000
_cell.angle_alpha   90.00
_cell.angle_beta   90.00
_cell.angle_gamma   90.00
#
_symmetry.space_group_name_H-M   'P 1'
#
loop_
_entity.id
_entity.type
_entity.pdbx_description
1 polymer ?
#
loop_
_entity_poly.entity_id
_entity_poly.type
_entity_poly.pdbx_seq_one_letter_code
_entity_poly.pdbx_strand_id
1 'polypeptide(L)'
;MASENKTKLLEAKCFCGSVHFTVEVPIVILPLPVHLCHCTVCRYRSGAPCVFHTKLPKEAPMKFISPSVEANMTVYTFGERVSAWNFCSTCGCHITSVDRDDGHWTVSTSIFKDHGPENFQIKRHIYSGSTFDHGLPDIIPQVDGLHLEDWNPPHDDPSSETLVPKLEHDANGQERLRAECHCGGVSFTIGRPTKDVLEDAQLKDFVSPLDQTKWMALYDACDDCRLLTGTHLVGWTFIPLSTCNPPIARDLKIGTAKTYQSSPNVLRSFCGTCGATVFFTCDERCPAGGESVVDLATGILRAPEGSMAEKWLTWRSNPAWLPSGKQYHRAFSEALEQGMKEWTLDHYNQEVRHGLHLSFLAANTFDNAIDSLNSLQTSHAAFKARIKAGIKPDASSIAEMKTYIRRLGYSTSDLDRLNIIHVAGTKGKGTTCAFVDSILSRYRTTHGVPRKTGLFISPHLVSVRERIRINSAPIPEALFARYFYDIWDRLGSAAEQDGVEGANQENASPLDIRPTYARFLTLMSWHVFLQEGVDRADEKGVDLQALKIDTRLRDVRIHPDAEFQKKNATLATALAETALTRLGALTPHQDVLPDEFRKALEGTVFRGRCEIKAEDQVVWHLDGAHTADSLTLASKWFANETSGQVEAIDFLNLISAANKQENGPPFSHVIFCTNITHAQTGYKRDFVNNQYDTREIESLAVQRRFAERWSSLDPEASVVVLPTIEQALTHVRELGVNMLNKDEKIQAFVTGSLHLVGGALGILENVDAL
;
A
#
# COMPACT_ATOMS: atom_id res chain seq x y z
N MET A 1 -32.38 -41.80 -19.94
CA MET A 1 -32.21 -40.39 -19.55
C MET A 1 -30.71 -40.15 -19.43
N ALA A 2 -30.12 -39.44 -20.39
CA ALA A 2 -28.70 -39.09 -20.34
C ALA A 2 -28.51 -38.13 -19.16
N SER A 3 -27.71 -38.52 -18.16
CA SER A 3 -27.25 -37.55 -17.15
C SER A 3 -26.45 -36.49 -17.89
N GLU A 4 -26.87 -35.23 -17.83
CA GLU A 4 -26.05 -34.11 -18.29
C GLU A 4 -24.65 -34.26 -17.67
N ASN A 5 -23.63 -34.46 -18.50
CA ASN A 5 -22.23 -34.47 -18.08
C ASN A 5 -21.89 -33.04 -17.60
N LYS A 6 -22.14 -32.76 -16.32
CA LYS A 6 -21.83 -31.47 -15.73
C LYS A 6 -20.31 -31.26 -15.73
N THR A 7 -19.88 -30.18 -16.35
CA THR A 7 -18.49 -29.72 -16.38
C THR A 7 -18.34 -28.47 -15.50
N LYS A 8 -17.13 -28.24 -15.00
CA LYS A 8 -16.71 -27.00 -14.33
C LYS A 8 -15.73 -26.28 -15.24
N LEU A 9 -15.95 -24.99 -15.46
CA LEU A 9 -15.03 -24.13 -16.20
C LEU A 9 -13.97 -23.62 -15.23
N LEU A 10 -12.70 -23.88 -15.51
CA LEU A 10 -11.56 -23.39 -14.74
C LEU A 10 -10.82 -22.34 -15.56
N GLU A 11 -10.62 -21.15 -14.99
CA GLU A 11 -9.96 -20.00 -15.63
C GLU A 11 -8.48 -19.92 -15.19
N ALA A 12 -7.57 -19.75 -16.15
CA ALA A 12 -6.13 -19.60 -15.93
C ALA A 12 -5.55 -18.38 -16.65
N LYS A 13 -4.66 -17.65 -15.98
CA LYS A 13 -4.08 -16.41 -16.49
C LYS A 13 -2.67 -16.20 -15.96
N CYS A 14 -1.73 -15.79 -16.80
CA CYS A 14 -0.40 -15.36 -16.35
C CYS A 14 -0.41 -13.90 -15.86
N PHE A 15 0.65 -13.47 -15.16
CA PHE A 15 0.73 -12.13 -14.57
C PHE A 15 0.41 -10.98 -15.54
N CYS A 16 1.03 -10.96 -16.73
CA CYS A 16 0.79 -9.89 -17.71
C CYS A 16 -0.53 -10.02 -18.47
N GLY A 17 -1.28 -11.12 -18.27
CA GLY A 17 -2.51 -11.42 -18.98
C GLY A 17 -2.36 -11.76 -20.47
N SER A 18 -1.14 -11.78 -21.02
CA SER A 18 -0.92 -12.14 -22.42
C SER A 18 -1.26 -13.60 -22.73
N VAL A 19 -1.22 -14.48 -21.72
CA VAL A 19 -1.73 -15.84 -21.80
C VAL A 19 -2.91 -15.95 -20.84
N HIS A 20 -4.10 -16.15 -21.40
CA HIS A 20 -5.37 -16.23 -20.67
C HIS A 20 -6.26 -17.25 -21.36
N PHE A 21 -6.67 -18.30 -20.65
CA PHE A 21 -7.48 -19.37 -21.20
C PHE A 21 -8.39 -20.00 -20.15
N THR A 22 -9.35 -20.80 -20.62
CA THR A 22 -10.19 -21.65 -19.78
C THR A 22 -10.06 -23.11 -20.16
N VAL A 23 -10.38 -23.99 -19.21
CA VAL A 23 -10.45 -25.43 -19.41
C VAL A 23 -11.77 -25.94 -18.83
N GLU A 24 -12.53 -26.70 -19.61
CA GLU A 24 -13.75 -27.36 -19.14
C GLU A 24 -13.42 -28.76 -18.63
N VAL A 25 -13.59 -28.99 -17.32
CA VAL A 25 -13.24 -30.25 -16.66
C VAL A 25 -14.51 -30.94 -16.17
N PRO A 26 -14.72 -32.25 -16.43
CA PRO A 26 -15.84 -32.99 -15.86
C PRO A 26 -15.82 -32.94 -14.33
N ILE A 27 -16.96 -32.62 -13.69
CA ILE A 27 -17.01 -32.51 -12.22
C ILE A 27 -16.66 -33.84 -11.54
N VAL A 28 -16.96 -34.97 -12.20
CA VAL A 28 -16.75 -36.33 -11.68
C VAL A 28 -15.27 -36.71 -11.49
N ILE A 29 -14.33 -35.96 -12.07
CA ILE A 29 -12.88 -36.19 -11.90
C ILE A 29 -12.19 -35.14 -11.02
N LEU A 30 -12.95 -34.17 -10.50
CA LEU A 30 -12.43 -33.21 -9.54
C LEU A 30 -12.40 -33.82 -8.12
N PRO A 31 -11.41 -33.45 -7.28
CA PRO A 31 -10.28 -32.58 -7.59
C PRO A 31 -9.18 -33.26 -8.43
N LEU A 32 -8.52 -32.50 -9.30
CA LEU A 32 -7.37 -32.98 -10.06
C LEU A 32 -6.14 -33.15 -9.14
N PRO A 33 -5.37 -34.25 -9.26
CA PRO A 33 -4.18 -34.47 -8.43
C PRO A 33 -3.05 -33.54 -8.86
N VAL A 34 -2.45 -32.84 -7.89
CA VAL A 34 -1.30 -31.96 -8.11
C VAL A 34 -0.04 -32.60 -7.56
N HIS A 35 1.00 -32.60 -8.38
CA HIS A 35 2.34 -33.09 -8.03
C HIS A 35 3.34 -31.94 -7.98
N LEU A 36 4.17 -31.93 -6.94
CA LEU A 36 5.26 -30.97 -6.76
C LEU A 36 6.53 -31.61 -7.31
N CYS A 37 6.94 -31.16 -8.49
CA CYS A 37 8.10 -31.72 -9.17
C CYS A 37 9.39 -30.95 -8.85
N HIS A 38 10.35 -31.68 -8.30
CA HIS A 38 11.62 -31.14 -7.83
C HIS A 38 12.79 -31.45 -8.75
N CYS A 39 12.59 -32.06 -9.92
CA CYS A 39 13.70 -32.41 -10.80
C CYS A 39 14.49 -31.17 -11.23
N THR A 40 15.79 -31.32 -11.49
CA THR A 40 16.69 -30.24 -11.93
C THR A 40 16.13 -29.50 -13.14
N VAL A 41 15.56 -30.25 -14.08
CA VAL A 41 14.83 -29.79 -15.25
C VAL A 41 13.74 -28.75 -14.91
N CYS A 42 12.84 -29.07 -13.97
CA CYS A 42 11.73 -28.20 -13.59
C CYS A 42 12.27 -26.95 -12.87
N ARG A 43 13.18 -27.11 -11.91
CA ARG A 43 13.76 -25.97 -11.17
C ARG A 43 14.48 -24.99 -12.08
N TYR A 44 15.33 -25.52 -12.97
CA TYR A 44 16.18 -24.71 -13.84
C TYR A 44 15.40 -24.01 -14.97
N ARG A 45 14.15 -24.39 -15.24
CA ARG A 45 13.28 -23.75 -16.25
C ARG A 45 12.22 -22.83 -15.71
N SER A 46 11.73 -23.06 -14.49
CA SER A 46 10.84 -22.10 -13.84
C SER A 46 11.65 -21.00 -13.14
N GLY A 47 12.84 -21.34 -12.64
CA GLY A 47 13.58 -20.54 -11.66
C GLY A 47 13.04 -20.70 -10.24
N ALA A 48 12.06 -21.57 -10.03
CA ALA A 48 11.42 -21.84 -8.75
C ALA A 48 11.98 -23.12 -8.10
N PRO A 49 11.81 -23.32 -6.78
CA PRO A 49 12.30 -24.52 -6.08
C PRO A 49 11.59 -25.81 -6.55
N CYS A 50 10.36 -25.72 -7.05
CA CYS A 50 9.61 -26.82 -7.63
C CYS A 50 8.49 -26.30 -8.55
N VAL A 51 7.83 -27.19 -9.29
CA VAL A 51 6.68 -26.86 -10.16
C VAL A 51 5.44 -27.60 -9.71
N PHE A 52 4.28 -26.93 -9.71
CA PHE A 52 2.99 -27.46 -9.27
C PHE A 52 2.13 -27.81 -10.47
N HIS A 53 2.05 -29.09 -10.80
CA HIS A 53 1.44 -29.48 -12.06
C HIS A 53 0.40 -30.58 -11.93
N THR A 54 -0.53 -30.61 -12.89
CA THR A 54 -1.52 -31.68 -13.03
C THR A 54 -1.71 -32.04 -14.50
N LYS A 55 -2.03 -33.30 -14.80
CA LYS A 55 -2.38 -33.73 -16.15
C LYS A 55 -3.82 -33.33 -16.45
N LEU A 56 -4.03 -32.62 -17.56
CA LEU A 56 -5.37 -32.32 -18.04
C LEU A 56 -5.97 -33.55 -18.75
N PRO A 57 -7.30 -33.77 -18.66
CA PRO A 57 -8.00 -34.76 -19.48
C PRO A 57 -7.79 -34.49 -20.97
N LYS A 58 -7.67 -35.54 -21.80
CA LYS A 58 -7.45 -35.37 -23.26
C LYS A 58 -8.61 -34.61 -23.92
N GLU A 59 -9.80 -34.73 -23.36
CA GLU A 59 -11.05 -34.15 -23.84
C GLU A 59 -11.27 -32.71 -23.33
N ALA A 60 -10.34 -32.15 -22.56
CA ALA A 60 -10.44 -30.82 -21.94
C ALA A 60 -9.42 -29.85 -22.56
N PRO A 61 -9.61 -29.38 -23.81
CA PRO A 61 -8.68 -28.48 -24.46
C PRO A 61 -8.67 -27.09 -23.81
N MET A 62 -7.51 -26.42 -23.88
CA MET A 62 -7.39 -25.02 -23.50
C MET A 62 -8.13 -24.14 -24.53
N LYS A 63 -9.06 -23.31 -24.06
CA LYS A 63 -9.78 -22.32 -24.87
C LYS A 63 -9.26 -20.93 -24.52
N PHE A 64 -8.46 -20.33 -25.40
CA PHE A 64 -7.90 -19.00 -25.17
C PHE A 64 -8.98 -17.91 -25.17
N ILE A 65 -8.86 -16.97 -24.24
CA ILE A 65 -9.74 -15.80 -24.12
C ILE A 65 -9.09 -14.63 -24.86
N SER A 66 -9.80 -14.07 -25.85
CA SER A 66 -9.33 -12.91 -26.63
C SER A 66 -8.88 -11.76 -25.71
N PRO A 67 -7.72 -11.12 -25.97
CA PRO A 67 -6.88 -11.24 -27.17
C PRO A 67 -5.83 -12.37 -27.12
N SER A 68 -5.83 -13.22 -26.10
CA SER A 68 -4.87 -14.32 -25.97
C SER A 68 -5.04 -15.33 -27.11
N VAL A 69 -3.91 -15.81 -27.62
CA VAL A 69 -3.80 -16.90 -28.59
C VAL A 69 -2.61 -17.79 -28.24
N GLU A 70 -2.52 -18.97 -28.85
CA GLU A 70 -1.42 -19.92 -28.62
C GLU A 70 -0.03 -19.30 -28.90
N ALA A 71 0.06 -18.41 -29.89
CA ALA A 71 1.30 -17.69 -30.24
C ALA A 71 1.81 -16.71 -29.17
N ASN A 72 1.03 -16.44 -28.11
CA ASN A 72 1.52 -15.70 -26.94
C ASN A 72 2.42 -16.55 -26.03
N MET A 73 2.54 -17.85 -26.31
CA MET A 73 3.47 -18.75 -25.64
C MET A 73 4.70 -19.01 -26.51
N THR A 74 5.86 -19.09 -25.86
CA THR A 74 7.08 -19.61 -26.47
C THR A 74 7.22 -21.09 -26.11
N VAL A 75 7.52 -21.91 -27.11
CA VAL A 75 7.80 -23.34 -26.94
C VAL A 75 9.30 -23.57 -26.82
N TYR A 76 9.72 -24.22 -25.74
CA TYR A 76 11.10 -24.67 -25.55
C TYR A 76 11.17 -26.20 -25.54
N THR A 77 11.96 -26.78 -26.43
CA THR A 77 12.15 -28.23 -26.58
C THR A 77 13.57 -28.61 -26.18
N PHE A 78 13.74 -29.73 -25.47
CA PHE A 78 15.05 -30.17 -24.98
C PHE A 78 15.10 -31.69 -24.82
N GLY A 79 16.29 -32.26 -25.04
CA GLY A 79 16.54 -33.69 -24.95
C GLY A 79 15.70 -34.53 -25.94
N GLU A 80 15.77 -35.86 -25.78
CA GLU A 80 15.01 -36.81 -26.59
C GLU A 80 13.68 -37.25 -25.94
N ARG A 81 13.39 -36.89 -24.67
CA ARG A 81 12.24 -37.42 -23.90
C ARG A 81 11.11 -36.44 -23.54
N VAL A 82 11.26 -35.12 -23.71
CA VAL A 82 10.17 -34.15 -23.44
C VAL A 82 9.83 -33.36 -24.70
N SER A 83 8.54 -33.30 -25.05
CA SER A 83 8.10 -32.77 -26.34
C SER A 83 8.00 -31.24 -26.37
N ALA A 84 7.59 -30.58 -25.28
CA ALA A 84 7.49 -29.12 -25.21
C ALA A 84 7.37 -28.56 -23.79
N TRP A 85 8.06 -27.45 -23.50
CA TRP A 85 7.87 -26.59 -22.32
C TRP A 85 7.36 -25.22 -22.77
N ASN A 86 6.16 -24.85 -22.36
CA ASN A 86 5.49 -23.64 -22.83
C ASN A 86 5.43 -22.58 -21.74
N PHE A 87 5.85 -21.37 -22.08
CA PHE A 87 5.85 -20.24 -21.18
C PHE A 87 5.38 -18.96 -21.88
N CYS A 88 4.86 -17.99 -21.13
CA CYS A 88 4.43 -16.72 -21.69
C CYS A 88 5.61 -15.95 -22.30
N SER A 89 5.51 -15.57 -23.57
CA SER A 89 6.57 -14.86 -24.30
C SER A 89 6.86 -13.46 -23.74
N THR A 90 5.92 -12.89 -22.97
CA THR A 90 5.99 -11.54 -22.42
C THR A 90 6.56 -11.52 -20.99
N CYS A 91 6.10 -12.40 -20.11
CA CYS A 91 6.47 -12.35 -18.68
C CYS A 91 7.28 -13.54 -18.17
N GLY A 92 7.48 -14.59 -18.98
CA GLY A 92 8.26 -15.78 -18.60
C GLY A 92 7.49 -16.88 -17.87
N CYS A 93 6.24 -16.63 -17.47
CA CYS A 93 5.44 -17.58 -16.68
C CYS A 93 5.32 -18.94 -17.35
N HIS A 94 5.63 -20.00 -16.59
CA HIS A 94 5.36 -21.37 -17.00
C HIS A 94 3.84 -21.60 -17.12
N ILE A 95 3.40 -22.16 -18.24
CA ILE A 95 1.97 -22.39 -18.53
C ILE A 95 1.69 -23.90 -18.58
N THR A 96 2.36 -24.60 -19.50
CA THR A 96 2.17 -26.04 -19.71
C THR A 96 3.47 -26.74 -20.08
N SER A 97 3.44 -28.06 -19.96
CA SER A 97 4.43 -28.98 -20.49
C SER A 97 3.72 -30.11 -21.21
N VAL A 98 4.30 -30.64 -22.28
CA VAL A 98 3.77 -31.81 -23.00
C VAL A 98 4.75 -32.96 -22.83
N ASP A 99 4.22 -34.11 -22.42
CA ASP A 99 4.98 -35.36 -22.36
C ASP A 99 5.13 -35.95 -23.78
N ARG A 100 6.28 -36.53 -24.09
CA ARG A 100 6.59 -37.05 -25.43
C ARG A 100 6.04 -38.46 -25.65
N ASP A 101 5.81 -39.21 -24.58
CA ASP A 101 5.43 -40.62 -24.62
C ASP A 101 3.91 -40.82 -24.74
N ASP A 102 3.11 -39.95 -24.11
CA ASP A 102 1.65 -40.05 -24.09
C ASP A 102 0.91 -38.84 -24.71
N GLY A 103 1.65 -37.77 -25.05
CA GLY A 103 1.14 -36.53 -25.63
C GLY A 103 0.24 -35.72 -24.68
N HIS A 104 0.21 -36.03 -23.39
CA HIS A 104 -0.65 -35.33 -22.43
C HIS A 104 -0.10 -33.96 -22.06
N TRP A 105 -1.01 -33.00 -22.01
CA TRP A 105 -0.75 -31.68 -21.44
C TRP A 105 -0.73 -31.77 -19.93
N THR A 106 0.37 -31.33 -19.35
CA THR A 106 0.48 -31.03 -17.93
C THR A 106 0.47 -29.52 -17.77
N VAL A 107 -0.42 -28.99 -16.94
CA VAL A 107 -0.60 -27.54 -16.75
C VAL A 107 -0.05 -27.11 -15.39
N SER A 108 0.54 -25.91 -15.35
CA SER A 108 0.79 -25.25 -14.06
C SER A 108 -0.55 -24.98 -13.39
N THR A 109 -0.76 -25.56 -12.22
CA THR A 109 -1.98 -25.28 -11.45
C THR A 109 -1.93 -23.89 -10.80
N SER A 110 -0.73 -23.32 -10.69
CA SER A 110 -0.46 -22.04 -10.04
C SER A 110 -1.02 -20.82 -10.78
N ILE A 111 -1.45 -20.96 -12.04
CA ILE A 111 -2.02 -19.85 -12.83
C ILE A 111 -3.55 -19.85 -12.84
N PHE A 112 -4.20 -20.82 -12.18
CA PHE A 112 -5.66 -20.87 -12.10
C PHE A 112 -6.18 -19.89 -11.06
N LYS A 113 -7.36 -19.31 -11.32
CA LYS A 113 -8.05 -18.40 -10.41
C LYS A 113 -8.67 -19.16 -9.23
N ASP A 114 -9.40 -20.22 -9.53
CA ASP A 114 -10.12 -21.02 -8.55
C ASP A 114 -9.27 -22.22 -8.11
N HIS A 115 -8.15 -21.95 -7.44
CA HIS A 115 -7.34 -23.01 -6.81
C HIS A 115 -7.85 -23.33 -5.40
N GLY A 116 -7.70 -24.57 -4.97
CA GLY A 116 -8.24 -25.05 -3.70
C GLY A 116 -8.58 -26.54 -3.76
N PRO A 117 -8.78 -27.18 -2.59
CA PRO A 117 -8.90 -28.64 -2.47
C PRO A 117 -10.10 -29.24 -3.23
N GLU A 118 -11.10 -28.42 -3.58
CA GLU A 118 -12.23 -28.83 -4.40
C GLU A 118 -11.90 -29.03 -5.88
N ASN A 119 -10.89 -28.31 -6.40
CA ASN A 119 -10.51 -28.32 -7.81
C ASN A 119 -9.16 -29.00 -8.02
N PHE A 120 -8.22 -28.78 -7.11
CA PHE A 120 -6.83 -29.21 -7.20
C PHE A 120 -6.38 -29.71 -5.82
N GLN A 121 -6.00 -30.98 -5.73
CA GLN A 121 -5.55 -31.59 -4.48
C GLN A 121 -4.06 -31.92 -4.57
N ILE A 122 -3.25 -31.30 -3.71
CA ILE A 122 -1.83 -31.60 -3.61
C ILE A 122 -1.65 -33.01 -3.02
N LYS A 123 -0.97 -33.88 -3.75
CA LYS A 123 -0.86 -35.31 -3.40
C LYS A 123 0.54 -35.78 -3.07
N ARG A 124 1.55 -35.29 -3.79
CA ARG A 124 2.89 -35.89 -3.77
C ARG A 124 4.00 -34.90 -4.05
N HIS A 125 5.15 -35.17 -3.46
CA HIS A 125 6.43 -34.75 -4.01
C HIS A 125 6.90 -35.78 -5.04
N ILE A 126 7.52 -35.31 -6.12
CA ILE A 126 8.14 -36.20 -7.12
C ILE A 126 9.53 -35.70 -7.48
N TYR A 127 10.46 -36.63 -7.69
CA TYR A 127 11.86 -36.37 -8.02
C TYR A 127 12.61 -35.54 -6.95
N SER A 128 12.22 -35.64 -5.68
CA SER A 128 12.90 -34.95 -4.57
C SER A 128 14.38 -35.33 -4.47
N GLY A 129 14.78 -36.54 -4.86
CA GLY A 129 16.18 -36.98 -4.85
C GLY A 129 17.10 -36.10 -5.72
N SER A 130 16.52 -35.37 -6.68
CA SER A 130 17.24 -34.36 -7.49
C SER A 130 17.62 -33.09 -6.73
N THR A 131 17.14 -32.92 -5.50
CA THR A 131 17.47 -31.78 -4.62
C THR A 131 18.79 -31.98 -3.88
N PHE A 132 19.19 -33.24 -3.63
CA PHE A 132 20.31 -33.66 -2.77
C PHE A 132 20.16 -33.35 -1.27
N ASP A 133 19.41 -32.31 -0.92
CA ASP A 133 19.15 -31.87 0.47
C ASP A 133 17.72 -32.11 0.94
N HIS A 134 16.90 -32.79 0.12
CA HIS A 134 15.45 -32.97 0.28
C HIS A 134 14.65 -31.66 0.29
N GLY A 135 15.09 -30.62 1.00
CA GLY A 135 14.58 -29.25 0.90
C GLY A 135 13.07 -29.17 1.21
N LEU A 136 12.29 -28.70 0.23
CA LEU A 136 10.84 -28.50 0.39
C LEU A 136 10.06 -29.76 0.86
N PRO A 137 10.37 -30.99 0.38
CA PRO A 137 9.79 -32.22 0.91
C PRO A 137 9.85 -32.37 2.43
N ASP A 138 10.97 -32.02 3.05
CA ASP A 138 11.13 -32.11 4.50
C ASP A 138 10.45 -30.92 5.21
N ILE A 139 10.40 -29.76 4.55
CA ILE A 139 9.68 -28.58 5.03
C ILE A 139 8.16 -28.79 4.97
N ILE A 140 7.64 -29.45 3.93
CA ILE A 140 6.20 -29.62 3.69
C ILE A 140 5.86 -31.12 3.53
N PRO A 141 5.98 -31.93 4.58
CA PRO A 141 5.70 -33.36 4.50
C PRO A 141 4.21 -33.68 4.38
N GLN A 142 3.33 -32.69 4.64
CA GLN A 142 1.88 -32.83 4.60
C GLN A 142 1.20 -31.52 4.20
N VAL A 143 0.05 -31.63 3.55
CA VAL A 143 -0.85 -30.50 3.25
C VAL A 143 -2.28 -30.94 3.54
N ASP A 144 -3.06 -30.10 4.24
CA ASP A 144 -4.48 -30.40 4.55
C ASP A 144 -4.66 -31.73 5.33
N GLY A 145 -3.72 -32.03 6.24
CA GLY A 145 -3.70 -33.27 7.00
C GLY A 145 -3.37 -34.54 6.18
N LEU A 146 -3.06 -34.39 4.89
CA LEU A 146 -2.64 -35.48 4.01
C LEU A 146 -1.13 -35.50 3.87
N HIS A 147 -0.51 -36.62 4.24
CA HIS A 147 0.91 -36.85 3.98
C HIS A 147 1.18 -36.87 2.47
N LEU A 148 2.20 -36.13 2.04
CA LEU A 148 2.62 -36.10 0.65
C LEU A 148 3.61 -37.24 0.42
N GLU A 149 3.18 -38.26 -0.31
CA GLU A 149 4.08 -39.34 -0.75
C GLU A 149 5.21 -38.73 -1.59
N ASP A 150 6.44 -39.15 -1.32
CA ASP A 150 7.62 -38.71 -2.06
C ASP A 150 8.11 -39.80 -3.02
N TRP A 151 7.78 -39.64 -4.30
CA TRP A 151 8.10 -40.62 -5.32
C TRP A 151 9.38 -40.24 -6.09
N ASN A 152 10.31 -41.20 -6.20
CA ASN A 152 11.53 -41.08 -6.99
C ASN A 152 11.69 -42.30 -7.90
N PRO A 153 12.27 -42.13 -9.10
CA PRO A 153 12.60 -43.27 -9.95
C PRO A 153 13.68 -44.15 -9.29
N PRO A 154 13.72 -45.46 -9.59
CA PRO A 154 14.79 -46.35 -9.15
C PRO A 154 16.18 -45.84 -9.55
N HIS A 155 17.22 -46.12 -8.74
CA HIS A 155 18.59 -45.64 -8.98
C HIS A 155 19.22 -46.12 -10.30
N ASP A 156 18.70 -47.19 -10.89
CA ASP A 156 19.13 -47.75 -12.18
C ASP A 156 18.32 -47.22 -13.37
N ASP A 157 17.29 -46.39 -13.13
CA ASP A 157 16.50 -45.74 -14.18
C ASP A 157 17.27 -44.53 -14.75
N PRO A 158 17.40 -44.36 -16.07
CA PRO A 158 18.07 -43.20 -16.66
C PRO A 158 17.45 -41.84 -16.27
N SER A 159 16.18 -41.82 -15.84
CA SER A 159 15.51 -40.61 -15.31
C SER A 159 15.94 -40.26 -13.88
N SER A 160 16.69 -41.12 -13.20
CA SER A 160 17.33 -40.86 -11.89
C SER A 160 18.68 -40.15 -12.02
N GLU A 161 19.24 -40.06 -13.23
CA GLU A 161 20.51 -39.38 -13.48
C GLU A 161 20.36 -37.88 -13.20
N THR A 162 21.07 -37.42 -12.17
CA THR A 162 21.02 -36.03 -11.70
C THR A 162 22.32 -35.32 -12.01
N LEU A 163 22.21 -34.13 -12.60
CA LEU A 163 23.36 -33.28 -12.85
C LEU A 163 23.92 -32.79 -11.51
N VAL A 164 25.08 -33.29 -11.11
CA VAL A 164 25.78 -32.85 -9.89
C VAL A 164 26.53 -31.55 -10.19
N PRO A 165 26.13 -30.41 -9.60
CA PRO A 165 26.84 -29.17 -9.77
C PRO A 165 28.27 -29.23 -9.21
N LYS A 166 29.18 -28.45 -9.79
CA LYS A 166 30.55 -28.29 -9.27
C LYS A 166 30.74 -26.89 -8.73
N LEU A 167 31.46 -26.79 -7.61
CA LEU A 167 31.89 -25.51 -7.08
C LEU A 167 32.91 -24.88 -8.03
N GLU A 168 32.73 -23.60 -8.34
CA GLU A 168 33.62 -22.85 -9.20
C GLU A 168 34.52 -21.91 -8.40
N HIS A 169 35.62 -21.48 -9.00
CA HIS A 169 36.55 -20.52 -8.41
C HIS A 169 36.90 -19.43 -9.43
N ASP A 170 37.14 -18.21 -8.95
CA ASP A 170 37.66 -17.14 -9.79
C ASP A 170 39.18 -17.25 -10.02
N ALA A 171 39.74 -16.29 -10.78
CA ALA A 171 41.16 -16.26 -11.09
C ALA A 171 42.07 -16.11 -9.85
N ASN A 172 41.52 -15.65 -8.72
CA ASN A 172 42.22 -15.53 -7.44
C ASN A 172 41.99 -16.73 -6.52
N GLY A 173 41.27 -17.75 -6.99
CA GLY A 173 40.93 -18.94 -6.22
C GLY A 173 39.81 -18.73 -5.20
N GLN A 174 39.01 -17.66 -5.30
CA GLN A 174 37.84 -17.47 -4.44
C GLN A 174 36.64 -18.26 -4.97
N GLU A 175 35.93 -18.94 -4.07
CA GLU A 175 34.72 -19.69 -4.40
C GLU A 175 33.67 -18.81 -5.09
N ARG A 176 32.99 -19.35 -6.10
CA ARG A 176 31.82 -18.74 -6.74
C ARG A 176 30.71 -19.75 -6.94
N LEU A 177 29.46 -19.31 -6.76
CA LEU A 177 28.28 -20.13 -7.01
C LEU A 177 27.70 -19.82 -8.38
N ARG A 178 27.53 -20.86 -9.21
CA ARG A 178 26.92 -20.74 -10.53
C ARG A 178 25.41 -20.54 -10.42
N ALA A 179 24.90 -19.55 -11.14
CA ALA A 179 23.48 -19.31 -11.40
C ALA A 179 23.24 -19.49 -12.91
N GLU A 180 22.45 -20.48 -13.29
CA GLU A 180 22.27 -20.83 -14.69
C GLU A 180 20.85 -21.35 -14.98
N CYS A 181 20.23 -20.87 -16.05
CA CYS A 181 18.95 -21.42 -16.52
C CYS A 181 19.17 -22.75 -17.27
N HIS A 182 18.13 -23.55 -17.46
CA HIS A 182 18.25 -24.87 -18.08
C HIS A 182 18.94 -24.87 -19.46
N CYS A 183 18.66 -23.88 -20.32
CA CYS A 183 19.22 -23.85 -21.67
C CYS A 183 20.64 -23.28 -21.74
N GLY A 184 21.23 -22.85 -20.61
CA GLY A 184 22.53 -22.16 -20.56
C GLY A 184 22.53 -20.74 -21.17
N GLY A 185 21.39 -20.26 -21.69
CA GLY A 185 21.28 -18.96 -22.33
C GLY A 185 21.38 -17.78 -21.36
N VAL A 186 21.16 -18.02 -20.08
CA VAL A 186 21.49 -17.13 -18.97
C VAL A 186 22.39 -17.92 -18.03
N SER A 187 23.64 -17.46 -17.85
CA SER A 187 24.64 -18.11 -17.01
C SER A 187 25.63 -17.07 -16.48
N PHE A 188 25.81 -17.06 -15.16
CA PHE A 188 26.78 -16.22 -14.45
C PHE A 188 27.13 -16.85 -13.10
N THR A 189 28.10 -16.30 -12.40
CA THR A 189 28.44 -16.73 -11.05
C THR A 189 28.30 -15.59 -10.05
N ILE A 190 27.96 -15.92 -8.81
CA ILE A 190 27.85 -14.97 -7.70
C ILE A 190 28.96 -15.21 -6.68
N GLY A 191 29.49 -14.13 -6.12
CA GLY A 191 30.51 -14.17 -5.07
C GLY A 191 29.91 -14.22 -3.67
N ARG A 192 30.78 -14.44 -2.68
CA ARG A 192 30.48 -14.26 -1.25
C ARG A 192 30.29 -12.78 -0.92
N PRO A 193 29.61 -12.43 0.20
CA PRO A 193 29.63 -11.07 0.72
C PRO A 193 31.06 -10.55 0.86
N THR A 194 31.33 -9.36 0.31
CA THR A 194 32.64 -8.73 0.40
C THR A 194 32.75 -7.88 1.66
N LYS A 195 33.97 -7.46 2.01
CA LYS A 195 34.20 -6.53 3.12
C LYS A 195 33.42 -5.22 2.93
N ASP A 196 33.38 -4.70 1.70
CA ASP A 196 32.66 -3.47 1.38
C ASP A 196 31.14 -3.61 1.63
N VAL A 197 30.56 -4.77 1.29
CA VAL A 197 29.15 -5.08 1.58
C VAL A 197 28.89 -5.12 3.09
N LEU A 198 29.80 -5.69 3.88
CA LEU A 198 29.66 -5.80 5.34
C LEU A 198 29.81 -4.45 6.05
N GLU A 199 30.63 -3.55 5.52
CA GLU A 199 30.88 -2.22 6.08
C GLU A 199 29.84 -1.18 5.63
N ASP A 200 29.11 -1.43 4.53
CA ASP A 200 28.05 -0.57 4.06
C ASP A 200 26.81 -0.60 4.98
N ALA A 201 26.22 0.57 5.22
CA ALA A 201 25.13 0.75 6.17
C ALA A 201 23.83 0.05 5.74
N GLN A 202 23.64 -0.20 4.44
CA GLN A 202 22.42 -0.76 3.84
C GLN A 202 22.65 -2.14 3.23
N LEU A 203 23.80 -2.39 2.59
CA LEU A 203 24.07 -3.68 1.95
C LEU A 203 24.26 -4.83 2.94
N LYS A 204 24.79 -4.53 4.14
CA LYS A 204 24.98 -5.53 5.20
C LYS A 204 23.68 -6.22 5.64
N ASP A 205 22.53 -5.57 5.42
CA ASP A 205 21.22 -6.16 5.74
C ASP A 205 20.91 -7.33 4.78
N PHE A 206 21.53 -7.44 3.62
CA PHE A 206 21.30 -8.60 2.75
C PHE A 206 22.19 -9.80 3.10
N VAL A 207 23.09 -9.63 4.06
CA VAL A 207 24.01 -10.67 4.55
C VAL A 207 23.37 -11.42 5.72
N SER A 208 23.68 -12.71 5.83
CA SER A 208 23.18 -13.52 6.93
C SER A 208 23.66 -13.01 8.29
N PRO A 209 22.74 -12.87 9.28
CA PRO A 209 23.10 -12.51 10.64
C PRO A 209 23.80 -13.66 11.39
N LEU A 210 23.73 -14.89 10.86
CA LEU A 210 24.31 -16.08 11.47
C LEU A 210 25.72 -16.38 10.92
N ASP A 211 25.95 -16.03 9.66
CA ASP A 211 27.21 -16.30 8.96
C ASP A 211 27.46 -15.21 7.91
N GLN A 212 28.44 -14.34 8.19
CA GLN A 212 28.77 -13.20 7.32
C GLN A 212 29.30 -13.60 5.93
N THR A 213 29.53 -14.90 5.68
CA THR A 213 29.91 -15.44 4.37
C THR A 213 28.72 -15.86 3.52
N LYS A 214 27.49 -15.75 4.03
CA LYS A 214 26.26 -16.18 3.37
C LYS A 214 25.30 -15.04 3.07
N TRP A 215 24.55 -15.18 1.99
CA TRP A 215 23.46 -14.26 1.65
C TRP A 215 22.16 -14.68 2.34
N MET A 216 21.27 -13.71 2.59
CA MET A 216 19.92 -14.02 3.03
C MET A 216 19.10 -14.62 1.89
N ALA A 217 18.21 -15.57 2.24
CA ALA A 217 17.24 -16.14 1.33
C ALA A 217 15.86 -16.29 1.99
N LEU A 218 14.81 -16.33 1.19
CA LEU A 218 13.44 -16.58 1.66
C LEU A 218 12.57 -17.24 0.59
N TYR A 219 11.46 -17.78 1.06
CA TYR A 219 10.36 -18.22 0.23
C TYR A 219 9.29 -17.14 0.13
N ASP A 220 8.82 -16.84 -1.08
CA ASP A 220 7.79 -15.84 -1.37
C ASP A 220 6.56 -16.51 -2.01
N ALA A 221 5.39 -16.26 -1.40
CA ALA A 221 4.09 -16.82 -1.78
C ALA A 221 3.10 -15.77 -2.33
N CYS A 222 3.56 -14.60 -2.83
CA CYS A 222 2.67 -13.62 -3.44
C CYS A 222 2.09 -14.08 -4.78
N ASP A 223 0.91 -13.54 -5.08
CA ASP A 223 0.25 -13.74 -6.37
C ASP A 223 1.08 -13.22 -7.55
N ASP A 224 1.81 -12.11 -7.39
CA ASP A 224 2.71 -11.60 -8.41
C ASP A 224 3.75 -12.66 -8.78
N CYS A 225 4.55 -13.11 -7.82
CA CYS A 225 5.56 -14.15 -8.03
C CYS A 225 4.93 -15.43 -8.56
N ARG A 226 3.79 -15.85 -8.01
CA ARG A 226 3.06 -17.05 -8.43
C ARG A 226 2.68 -17.02 -9.91
N LEU A 227 2.06 -15.93 -10.34
CA LEU A 227 1.59 -15.74 -11.71
C LEU A 227 2.73 -15.41 -12.69
N LEU A 228 3.93 -15.17 -12.17
CA LEU A 228 5.13 -14.90 -12.95
C LEU A 228 6.01 -16.11 -13.16
N THR A 229 6.12 -16.99 -12.17
CA THR A 229 6.87 -18.23 -12.28
C THR A 229 6.00 -19.38 -12.77
N GLY A 230 4.68 -19.30 -12.54
CA GLY A 230 3.77 -20.43 -12.70
C GLY A 230 3.95 -21.46 -11.58
N THR A 231 4.28 -21.03 -10.35
CA THR A 231 4.49 -21.90 -9.18
C THR A 231 3.84 -21.29 -7.94
N HIS A 232 3.35 -22.07 -6.97
CA HIS A 232 2.73 -21.50 -5.75
C HIS A 232 3.72 -20.74 -4.87
N LEU A 233 5.02 -20.93 -5.13
CA LEU A 233 6.11 -20.44 -4.33
C LEU A 233 7.35 -20.20 -5.20
N VAL A 234 8.11 -19.16 -4.89
CA VAL A 234 9.45 -18.90 -5.43
C VAL A 234 10.44 -18.71 -4.28
N GLY A 235 11.69 -19.10 -4.48
CA GLY A 235 12.79 -18.80 -3.57
C GLY A 235 13.61 -17.63 -4.10
N TRP A 236 13.91 -16.66 -3.24
CA TRP A 236 14.73 -15.50 -3.55
C TRP A 236 15.95 -15.44 -2.64
N THR A 237 17.12 -15.11 -3.21
CA THR A 237 18.27 -14.62 -2.44
C THR A 237 18.64 -13.21 -2.90
N PHE A 238 19.13 -12.39 -1.98
CA PHE A 238 19.35 -10.96 -2.22
C PHE A 238 20.82 -10.66 -2.39
N ILE A 239 21.21 -10.18 -3.57
CA ILE A 239 22.62 -9.95 -3.89
C ILE A 239 22.82 -8.60 -4.58
N PRO A 240 23.91 -7.87 -4.29
CA PRO A 240 24.32 -6.74 -5.10
C PRO A 240 24.78 -7.20 -6.49
N LEU A 241 24.39 -6.49 -7.56
CA LEU A 241 24.80 -6.84 -8.94
C LEU A 241 26.32 -6.84 -9.15
N SER A 242 27.08 -6.10 -8.34
CA SER A 242 28.55 -6.09 -8.40
C SER A 242 29.18 -7.46 -8.08
N THR A 243 28.44 -8.32 -7.37
CA THR A 243 28.88 -9.67 -7.00
C THR A 243 28.71 -10.68 -8.12
N CYS A 244 28.05 -10.29 -9.22
CA CYS A 244 27.87 -11.14 -10.40
C CYS A 244 29.10 -11.11 -11.31
N ASN A 245 29.45 -12.26 -11.89
CA ASN A 245 30.46 -12.38 -12.92
C ASN A 245 29.94 -13.18 -14.14
N PRO A 246 29.94 -12.61 -15.37
CA PRO A 246 30.36 -11.25 -15.68
C PRO A 246 29.49 -10.18 -14.99
N PRO A 247 29.97 -8.94 -14.81
CA PRO A 247 29.18 -7.86 -14.23
C PRO A 247 27.86 -7.65 -14.98
N ILE A 248 26.78 -7.48 -14.24
CA ILE A 248 25.43 -7.30 -14.79
C ILE A 248 25.00 -5.84 -14.55
N ALA A 249 24.55 -5.17 -15.61
CA ALA A 249 24.04 -3.81 -15.51
C ALA A 249 22.63 -3.79 -14.91
N ARG A 250 22.18 -2.59 -14.50
CA ARG A 250 20.85 -2.38 -13.89
C ARG A 250 19.68 -2.73 -14.79
N ASP A 251 19.90 -2.83 -16.10
CA ASP A 251 18.86 -3.28 -17.03
C ASP A 251 18.67 -4.81 -16.98
N LEU A 252 19.45 -5.53 -16.17
CA LEU A 252 19.38 -6.97 -15.90
C LEU A 252 19.53 -7.86 -17.13
N LYS A 253 20.10 -7.31 -18.22
CA LYS A 253 20.34 -8.07 -19.44
C LYS A 253 21.62 -8.87 -19.32
N ILE A 254 21.48 -10.17 -19.49
CA ILE A 254 22.59 -11.11 -19.57
C ILE A 254 22.21 -12.29 -20.48
N GLY A 255 23.04 -12.56 -21.49
CA GLY A 255 22.79 -13.60 -22.48
C GLY A 255 21.42 -13.43 -23.17
N THR A 256 20.55 -14.43 -23.02
CA THR A 256 19.20 -14.46 -23.60
C THR A 256 18.12 -13.85 -22.70
N ALA A 257 18.50 -13.26 -21.56
CA ALA A 257 17.55 -12.66 -20.62
C ALA A 257 16.73 -11.54 -21.29
N LYS A 258 15.41 -11.61 -21.13
CA LYS A 258 14.45 -10.56 -21.45
C LYS A 258 14.06 -9.84 -20.17
N THR A 259 13.94 -8.53 -20.27
CA THR A 259 13.67 -7.67 -19.11
C THR A 259 12.48 -6.78 -19.39
N TYR A 260 11.56 -6.67 -18.45
CA TYR A 260 10.37 -5.85 -18.60
C TYR A 260 9.98 -5.22 -17.27
N GLN A 261 9.30 -4.08 -17.36
CA GLN A 261 8.80 -3.36 -16.21
C GLN A 261 7.42 -3.90 -15.84
N SER A 262 7.29 -4.53 -14.67
CA SER A 262 6.01 -5.10 -14.23
C SER A 262 5.10 -4.04 -13.57
N SER A 263 5.69 -2.99 -13.00
CA SER A 263 5.02 -1.85 -12.39
C SER A 263 6.02 -0.67 -12.32
N PRO A 264 5.58 0.58 -12.03
CA PRO A 264 6.49 1.70 -11.86
C PRO A 264 7.66 1.32 -10.92
N ASN A 265 8.89 1.57 -11.37
CA ASN A 265 10.12 1.30 -10.62
C ASN A 265 10.42 -0.17 -10.27
N VAL A 266 9.76 -1.15 -10.92
CA VAL A 266 10.00 -2.59 -10.74
C VAL A 266 10.40 -3.24 -12.05
N LEU A 267 11.58 -3.85 -12.09
CA LEU A 267 12.10 -4.56 -13.26
C LEU A 267 12.24 -6.05 -12.96
N ARG A 268 11.83 -6.87 -13.92
CA ARG A 268 11.89 -8.33 -13.83
C ARG A 268 12.63 -8.90 -15.03
N SER A 269 13.30 -10.03 -14.82
CA SER A 269 14.11 -10.69 -15.85
C SER A 269 13.82 -12.19 -15.91
N PHE A 270 13.69 -12.72 -17.13
CA PHE A 270 13.55 -14.15 -17.40
C PHE A 270 14.35 -14.56 -18.64
N CYS A 271 14.75 -15.83 -18.73
CA CYS A 271 15.43 -16.36 -19.91
C CYS A 271 14.47 -16.38 -21.12
N GLY A 272 14.81 -15.65 -22.18
CA GLY A 272 14.00 -15.57 -23.40
C GLY A 272 13.88 -16.88 -24.18
N THR A 273 14.73 -17.88 -23.88
CA THR A 273 14.74 -19.19 -24.54
C THR A 273 13.95 -20.23 -23.78
N CYS A 274 14.16 -20.38 -22.47
CA CYS A 274 13.52 -21.45 -21.66
C CYS A 274 12.51 -20.97 -20.62
N GLY A 275 12.31 -19.66 -20.48
CA GLY A 275 11.31 -19.07 -19.57
C GLY A 275 11.77 -18.92 -18.12
N ALA A 276 12.97 -19.37 -17.76
CA ALA A 276 13.43 -19.35 -16.37
C ALA A 276 13.43 -17.95 -15.78
N THR A 277 12.75 -17.77 -14.66
CA THR A 277 12.82 -16.54 -13.86
C THR A 277 14.24 -16.37 -13.34
N VAL A 278 14.80 -15.16 -13.46
CA VAL A 278 16.19 -14.87 -13.08
C VAL A 278 16.23 -13.84 -11.97
N PHE A 279 15.73 -12.64 -12.24
CA PHE A 279 15.86 -11.50 -11.33
C PHE A 279 14.54 -10.76 -11.11
N PHE A 280 14.40 -10.21 -9.92
CA PHE A 280 13.49 -9.13 -9.59
C PHE A 280 14.27 -7.97 -8.95
N THR A 281 13.90 -6.73 -9.26
CA THR A 281 14.45 -5.54 -8.59
C THR A 281 13.40 -4.44 -8.49
N CYS A 282 13.52 -3.62 -7.46
CA CYS A 282 12.77 -2.37 -7.35
C CYS A 282 13.73 -1.22 -7.00
N ASP A 283 13.44 0.00 -7.46
CA ASP A 283 14.32 1.15 -7.24
C ASP A 283 14.52 1.48 -5.75
N GLU A 284 13.61 1.03 -4.88
CA GLU A 284 13.72 1.15 -3.42
C GLU A 284 14.86 0.30 -2.83
N ARG A 285 15.36 -0.72 -3.55
CA ARG A 285 16.53 -1.56 -3.18
C ARG A 285 17.84 -1.07 -3.80
N CYS A 286 17.91 0.23 -4.06
CA CYS A 286 19.11 0.91 -4.52
C CYS A 286 19.67 1.81 -3.42
N PRO A 287 20.70 1.36 -2.68
CA PRO A 287 21.39 2.22 -1.73
C PRO A 287 21.90 3.53 -2.30
N ALA A 288 22.08 4.52 -1.41
CA ALA A 288 22.69 5.79 -1.73
C ALA A 288 24.15 5.57 -2.18
N GLY A 289 24.38 5.53 -3.50
CA GLY A 289 25.68 5.16 -4.07
C GLY A 289 25.61 4.49 -5.44
N GLY A 290 24.42 4.05 -5.86
CA GLY A 290 24.23 3.56 -7.23
C GLY A 290 24.44 2.05 -7.42
N GLU A 291 24.53 1.28 -6.35
CA GLU A 291 24.53 -0.18 -6.41
C GLU A 291 23.10 -0.73 -6.31
N SER A 292 22.73 -1.69 -7.15
CA SER A 292 21.39 -2.30 -7.13
C SER A 292 21.46 -3.68 -6.48
N VAL A 293 20.66 -3.89 -5.45
CA VAL A 293 20.41 -5.22 -4.90
C VAL A 293 19.23 -5.84 -5.62
N VAL A 294 19.41 -7.09 -6.04
CA VAL A 294 18.42 -7.85 -6.81
C VAL A 294 18.07 -9.14 -6.09
N ASP A 295 16.85 -9.58 -6.37
CA ASP A 295 16.33 -10.86 -5.91
C ASP A 295 16.66 -11.86 -7.01
N LEU A 296 17.61 -12.74 -6.72
CA LEU A 296 18.02 -13.82 -7.60
C LEU A 296 17.20 -15.06 -7.28
N ALA A 297 16.55 -15.62 -8.30
CA ALA A 297 15.74 -16.81 -8.19
C ALA A 297 16.61 -18.01 -7.77
N THR A 298 16.31 -18.65 -6.63
CA THR A 298 17.14 -19.74 -6.11
C THR A 298 17.06 -21.00 -6.95
N GLY A 299 15.97 -21.19 -7.70
CA GLY A 299 15.77 -22.37 -8.54
C GLY A 299 16.81 -22.50 -9.65
N ILE A 300 17.54 -21.45 -10.03
CA ILE A 300 18.64 -21.52 -11.01
C ILE A 300 20.04 -21.67 -10.39
N LEU A 301 20.16 -21.75 -9.07
CA LEU A 301 21.45 -21.96 -8.41
C LEU A 301 21.96 -23.39 -8.61
N ARG A 302 23.29 -23.52 -8.72
CA ARG A 302 24.02 -24.76 -8.98
C ARG A 302 24.92 -25.09 -7.78
N ALA A 303 24.30 -25.21 -6.61
CA ALA A 303 25.01 -25.52 -5.37
C ALA A 303 25.25 -27.04 -5.27
N PRO A 304 26.50 -27.51 -5.06
CA PRO A 304 26.79 -28.94 -4.96
C PRO A 304 26.14 -29.64 -3.77
N GLU A 305 25.84 -28.89 -2.70
CA GLU A 305 25.20 -29.42 -1.49
C GLU A 305 23.70 -29.63 -1.62
N GLY A 306 23.03 -28.96 -2.57
CA GLY A 306 21.62 -29.14 -2.81
C GLY A 306 20.85 -27.88 -3.19
N SER A 307 19.53 -28.02 -3.31
CA SER A 307 18.61 -27.00 -3.81
C SER A 307 18.43 -25.79 -2.89
N MET A 308 18.62 -25.97 -1.59
CA MET A 308 18.60 -24.93 -0.56
C MET A 308 19.91 -24.13 -0.53
N ALA A 309 20.99 -24.62 -1.16
CA ALA A 309 22.30 -23.97 -1.23
C ALA A 309 22.80 -23.50 0.15
N GLU A 310 22.67 -24.34 1.18
CA GLU A 310 22.87 -23.96 2.58
C GLU A 310 24.29 -23.48 2.92
N LYS A 311 25.30 -23.81 2.10
CA LYS A 311 26.65 -23.26 2.30
C LYS A 311 26.74 -21.81 1.85
N TRP A 312 25.80 -21.33 1.04
CA TRP A 312 25.75 -19.99 0.45
C TRP A 312 24.63 -19.13 1.02
N LEU A 313 23.54 -19.75 1.44
CA LEU A 313 22.30 -19.08 1.81
C LEU A 313 21.94 -19.34 3.28
N THR A 314 21.33 -18.36 3.93
CA THR A 314 20.61 -18.53 5.20
C THR A 314 19.14 -18.19 4.98
N TRP A 315 18.28 -19.17 5.22
CA TRP A 315 16.85 -19.05 4.93
C TRP A 315 16.08 -18.44 6.11
N ARG A 316 15.14 -17.55 5.79
CA ARG A 316 14.21 -16.98 6.79
C ARG A 316 13.17 -18.00 7.23
N SER A 317 12.81 -17.96 8.51
CA SER A 317 11.74 -18.80 9.08
C SER A 317 10.35 -18.43 8.56
N ASN A 318 10.12 -17.14 8.27
CA ASN A 318 8.83 -16.66 7.80
C ASN A 318 8.86 -16.41 6.28
N PRO A 319 8.01 -17.11 5.50
CA PRO A 319 7.81 -16.79 4.08
C PRO A 319 7.29 -15.36 3.88
N ALA A 320 7.67 -14.71 2.77
CA ALA A 320 7.15 -13.42 2.36
C ALA A 320 5.73 -13.55 1.75
N TRP A 321 4.92 -12.49 1.89
CA TRP A 321 3.55 -12.40 1.37
C TRP A 321 2.63 -13.58 1.73
N LEU A 322 2.85 -14.23 2.87
CA LEU A 322 2.08 -15.39 3.28
C LEU A 322 0.55 -15.17 3.31
N PRO A 323 -0.01 -14.00 3.69
CA PRO A 323 -1.44 -13.75 3.57
C PRO A 323 -1.99 -13.89 2.14
N SER A 324 -1.23 -13.46 1.12
CA SER A 324 -1.58 -13.65 -0.30
C SER A 324 -1.63 -15.14 -0.64
N GLY A 325 -0.62 -15.90 -0.23
CA GLY A 325 -0.60 -17.35 -0.40
C GLY A 325 -1.77 -18.04 0.31
N LYS A 326 -2.13 -17.58 1.53
CA LYS A 326 -3.26 -18.12 2.30
C LYS A 326 -4.62 -17.83 1.64
N GLN A 327 -4.77 -16.71 0.96
CA GLN A 327 -5.95 -16.39 0.17
C GLN A 327 -6.08 -17.34 -1.03
N TYR A 328 -4.96 -17.67 -1.67
CA TYR A 328 -4.92 -18.55 -2.83
C TYR A 328 -5.07 -20.04 -2.48
N HIS A 329 -4.24 -20.55 -1.57
CA HIS A 329 -4.28 -21.93 -1.10
C HIS A 329 -3.84 -22.02 0.36
N ARG A 330 -4.80 -21.85 1.28
CA ARG A 330 -4.61 -21.78 2.73
C ARG A 330 -3.76 -22.92 3.30
N ALA A 331 -4.18 -24.17 3.09
CA ALA A 331 -3.54 -25.34 3.72
C ALA A 331 -2.07 -25.51 3.33
N PHE A 332 -1.72 -25.22 2.07
CA PHE A 332 -0.32 -25.25 1.61
C PHE A 332 0.51 -24.15 2.26
N SER A 333 -0.05 -22.95 2.33
CA SER A 333 0.65 -21.80 2.92
C SER A 333 0.86 -21.96 4.42
N GLU A 334 -0.11 -22.53 5.14
CA GLU A 334 0.04 -22.87 6.56
C GLU A 334 1.09 -23.97 6.76
N ALA A 335 1.11 -25.01 5.91
CA ALA A 335 2.14 -26.04 5.95
C ALA A 335 3.54 -25.48 5.68
N LEU A 336 3.68 -24.59 4.69
CA LEU A 336 4.94 -23.89 4.41
C LEU A 336 5.40 -23.04 5.59
N GLU A 337 4.49 -22.28 6.21
CA GLU A 337 4.81 -21.42 7.35
C GLU A 337 5.32 -22.23 8.54
N GLN A 338 4.59 -23.27 8.91
CA GLN A 338 4.96 -24.11 10.04
C GLN A 338 6.24 -24.89 9.73
N GLY A 339 6.32 -25.47 8.54
CA GLY A 339 7.47 -26.20 8.05
C GLY A 339 8.75 -25.39 8.08
N MET A 340 8.72 -24.13 7.63
CA MET A 340 9.91 -23.28 7.65
C MET A 340 10.34 -22.91 9.07
N LYS A 341 9.41 -22.70 10.01
CA LYS A 341 9.73 -22.46 11.42
C LYS A 341 10.43 -23.68 12.03
N GLU A 342 9.86 -24.87 11.83
CA GLU A 342 10.44 -26.13 12.32
C GLU A 342 11.80 -26.41 11.69
N TRP A 343 11.90 -26.31 10.36
CA TRP A 343 13.14 -26.53 9.62
C TRP A 343 14.25 -25.58 10.06
N THR A 344 13.97 -24.28 10.22
CA THR A 344 14.98 -23.32 10.70
C THR A 344 15.39 -23.54 12.15
N LEU A 345 14.47 -23.94 13.03
CA LEU A 345 14.80 -24.33 14.39
C LEU A 345 15.73 -25.54 14.43
N ASP A 346 15.47 -26.54 13.60
CA ASP A 346 16.30 -27.75 13.50
C ASP A 346 17.70 -27.45 12.91
N HIS A 347 17.76 -26.67 11.82
CA HIS A 347 19.01 -26.43 11.09
C HIS A 347 19.88 -25.33 11.71
N TYR A 348 19.26 -24.33 12.35
CA TYR A 348 19.96 -23.15 12.87
C TYR A 348 19.88 -22.99 14.39
N ASN A 349 19.18 -23.88 15.09
CA ASN A 349 18.90 -23.80 16.54
C ASN A 349 18.16 -22.51 16.97
N GLN A 350 17.58 -21.78 16.02
CA GLN A 350 16.78 -20.58 16.25
C GLN A 350 15.99 -20.22 15.00
N GLU A 351 14.89 -19.49 15.18
CA GLU A 351 14.24 -18.83 14.06
C GLU A 351 15.15 -17.72 13.50
N VAL A 352 15.29 -17.68 12.18
CA VAL A 352 15.98 -16.62 11.47
C VAL A 352 14.97 -15.59 11.03
N ARG A 353 14.90 -14.51 11.80
CA ARG A 353 14.14 -13.30 11.48
C ARG A 353 15.13 -12.24 10.99
N HIS A 354 14.92 -11.73 9.79
CA HIS A 354 15.75 -10.67 9.26
C HIS A 354 15.36 -9.32 9.87
N GLY A 355 16.32 -8.38 9.93
CA GLY A 355 16.08 -7.00 10.32
C GLY A 355 14.92 -6.40 9.53
N LEU A 356 14.14 -5.56 10.22
CA LEU A 356 12.80 -5.05 9.89
C LEU A 356 12.53 -4.55 8.45
N HIS A 357 13.50 -4.47 7.53
CA HIS A 357 13.35 -3.73 6.27
C HIS A 357 12.83 -4.53 5.06
N LEU A 358 12.99 -5.87 5.00
CA LEU A 358 12.67 -6.66 3.78
C LEU A 358 11.38 -7.49 3.82
N SER A 359 10.87 -7.93 4.99
CA SER A 359 9.46 -8.36 5.10
C SER A 359 8.48 -7.19 4.93
N PHE A 360 9.01 -5.98 4.93
CA PHE A 360 8.25 -4.76 5.16
C PHE A 360 7.62 -4.14 3.93
N LEU A 361 8.19 -4.42 2.76
CA LEU A 361 7.57 -4.10 1.46
C LEU A 361 6.60 -5.21 1.02
N ALA A 362 6.62 -6.29 1.80
CA ALA A 362 6.19 -7.67 1.65
C ALA A 362 4.72 -8.08 1.91
N ALA A 363 3.93 -7.20 2.52
CA ALA A 363 2.59 -7.50 3.07
C ALA A 363 1.81 -6.21 3.41
N ASN A 364 2.52 -5.08 3.31
CA ASN A 364 2.21 -3.81 3.94
C ASN A 364 1.83 -2.83 2.85
N THR A 365 0.75 -3.12 2.13
CA THR A 365 0.17 -2.16 1.21
C THR A 365 -0.45 -1.02 2.00
N PHE A 366 -0.49 0.17 1.39
CA PHE A 366 -1.21 1.31 1.96
C PHE A 366 -2.65 0.94 2.30
N ASP A 367 -3.31 0.25 1.38
CA ASP A 367 -4.65 -0.30 1.50
C ASP A 367 -4.88 -1.16 2.76
N ASN A 368 -4.02 -2.16 3.02
CA ASN A 368 -4.14 -3.01 4.20
C ASN A 368 -3.87 -2.23 5.50
N ALA A 369 -2.99 -1.21 5.43
CA ALA A 369 -2.75 -0.30 6.54
C ALA A 369 -3.99 0.54 6.85
N ILE A 370 -4.73 1.00 5.84
CA ILE A 370 -5.99 1.72 6.03
C ILE A 370 -7.04 0.83 6.67
N ASP A 371 -7.20 -0.41 6.21
CA ASP A 371 -8.18 -1.35 6.79
C ASP A 371 -7.87 -1.65 8.26
N SER A 372 -6.59 -1.88 8.57
CA SER A 372 -6.11 -2.10 9.94
C SER A 372 -6.25 -0.83 10.81
N LEU A 373 -6.00 0.36 10.26
CA LEU A 373 -6.21 1.61 10.96
C LEU A 373 -7.70 1.83 11.27
N ASN A 374 -8.59 1.51 10.33
CA ASN A 374 -10.04 1.63 10.48
C ASN A 374 -10.59 0.68 11.54
N SER A 375 -9.94 -0.47 11.79
CA SER A 375 -10.32 -1.36 12.89
C SER A 375 -10.11 -0.74 14.29
N LEU A 376 -9.33 0.34 14.39
CA LEU A 376 -9.11 1.09 15.64
C LEU A 376 -10.17 2.18 15.90
N GLN A 377 -11.19 2.29 15.03
CA GLN A 377 -12.29 3.24 15.24
C GLN A 377 -13.25 2.76 16.33
N THR A 378 -13.65 3.66 17.22
CA THR A 378 -14.69 3.39 18.21
C THR A 378 -16.05 3.29 17.53
N SER A 379 -16.82 2.23 17.82
CA SER A 379 -18.16 2.05 17.26
C SER A 379 -19.15 3.12 17.74
N HIS A 380 -20.20 3.38 16.94
CA HIS A 380 -21.27 4.32 17.27
C HIS A 380 -21.88 4.11 18.67
N ALA A 381 -22.11 2.85 19.04
CA ALA A 381 -22.68 2.49 20.34
C ALA A 381 -21.75 2.88 21.51
N ALA A 382 -20.45 2.56 21.39
CA ALA A 382 -19.46 2.91 22.39
C ALA A 382 -19.25 4.43 22.48
N PHE A 383 -19.28 5.15 21.35
CA PHE A 383 -19.19 6.60 21.31
C PHE A 383 -20.37 7.29 22.03
N LYS A 384 -21.62 6.88 21.74
CA LYS A 384 -22.82 7.40 22.43
C LYS A 384 -22.78 7.12 23.94
N ALA A 385 -22.34 5.93 24.34
CA ALA A 385 -22.20 5.56 25.75
C ALA A 385 -21.20 6.48 26.48
N ARG A 386 -20.04 6.78 25.85
CA ARG A 386 -19.03 7.69 26.43
C ARG A 386 -19.52 9.12 26.57
N ILE A 387 -20.24 9.65 25.57
CA ILE A 387 -20.85 10.98 25.66
C ILE A 387 -21.88 11.03 26.80
N LYS A 388 -22.76 10.02 26.88
CA LYS A 388 -23.76 9.92 27.94
C LYS A 388 -23.12 9.84 29.33
N ALA A 389 -21.96 9.19 29.44
CA ALA A 389 -21.19 9.06 30.67
C ALA A 389 -20.33 10.30 31.01
N GLY A 390 -20.25 11.31 30.13
CA GLY A 390 -19.49 12.54 30.40
C GLY A 390 -17.97 12.37 30.52
N ILE A 391 -17.42 11.26 30.01
CA ILE A 391 -16.01 10.90 30.16
C ILE A 391 -15.14 11.87 29.34
N LYS A 392 -14.29 12.64 30.03
CA LYS A 392 -13.31 13.55 29.43
C LYS A 392 -11.91 12.93 29.47
N PRO A 393 -11.00 13.29 28.53
CA PRO A 393 -9.59 12.93 28.65
C PRO A 393 -9.03 13.45 29.97
N ASP A 394 -8.33 12.57 30.70
CA ASP A 394 -7.84 12.80 32.06
C ASP A 394 -6.35 12.38 32.18
N ALA A 395 -5.82 12.40 33.41
CA ALA A 395 -4.44 12.00 33.66
C ALA A 395 -4.16 10.53 33.27
N SER A 396 -5.16 9.65 33.30
CA SER A 396 -5.05 8.26 32.83
C SER A 396 -4.74 8.20 31.34
N SER A 397 -5.37 9.06 30.54
CA SER A 397 -5.12 9.15 29.10
C SER A 397 -3.66 9.52 28.77
N ILE A 398 -3.02 10.35 29.60
CA ILE A 398 -1.60 10.72 29.44
C ILE A 398 -0.69 9.56 29.85
N ALA A 399 -1.03 8.85 30.94
CA ALA A 399 -0.28 7.66 31.38
C ALA A 399 -0.29 6.55 30.31
N GLU A 400 -1.43 6.33 29.65
CA GLU A 400 -1.56 5.40 28.52
C GLU A 400 -0.66 5.80 27.35
N MET A 401 -0.66 7.08 26.94
CA MET A 401 0.22 7.56 25.86
C MET A 401 1.70 7.37 26.20
N LYS A 402 2.11 7.59 27.46
CA LYS A 402 3.48 7.33 27.91
C LYS A 402 3.83 5.84 27.83
N THR A 403 2.89 4.95 28.12
CA THR A 403 3.09 3.50 27.96
C THR A 403 3.24 3.12 26.49
N TYR A 404 2.43 3.66 25.58
CA TYR A 404 2.60 3.39 24.15
C TYR A 404 3.93 3.90 23.60
N ILE A 405 4.38 5.10 24.01
CA ILE A 405 5.70 5.63 23.65
C ILE A 405 6.81 4.65 24.08
N ARG A 406 6.74 4.12 25.32
CA ARG A 406 7.69 3.11 25.79
C ARG A 406 7.66 1.82 24.96
N ARG A 407 6.47 1.31 24.64
CA ARG A 407 6.29 0.11 23.80
C ARG A 407 6.85 0.26 22.38
N LEU A 408 6.87 1.49 21.87
CA LEU A 408 7.47 1.81 20.58
C LEU A 408 9.02 1.88 20.62
N GLY A 409 9.61 1.73 21.81
CA GLY A 409 11.05 1.84 22.03
C GLY A 409 11.53 3.28 22.23
N TYR A 410 10.65 4.22 22.54
CA TYR A 410 10.99 5.61 22.81
C TYR A 410 10.78 5.98 24.29
N SER A 411 11.50 6.99 24.71
CA SER A 411 11.27 7.75 25.94
C SER A 411 10.56 9.06 25.62
N THR A 412 9.97 9.71 26.62
CA THR A 412 9.42 11.06 26.42
C THR A 412 10.51 12.07 26.06
N SER A 413 11.74 11.87 26.51
CA SER A 413 12.89 12.73 26.17
C SER A 413 13.35 12.58 24.71
N ASP A 414 13.03 11.48 24.03
CA ASP A 414 13.33 11.35 22.61
C ASP A 414 12.50 12.34 21.77
N LEU A 415 11.28 12.65 22.22
CA LEU A 415 10.41 13.65 21.58
C LEU A 415 10.98 15.07 21.68
N ASP A 416 11.84 15.33 22.67
CA ASP A 416 12.48 16.64 22.82
C ASP A 416 13.38 16.95 21.61
N ARG A 417 13.74 15.95 20.79
CA ARG A 417 14.45 16.15 19.52
C ARG A 417 13.64 16.92 18.46
N LEU A 418 12.34 17.16 18.68
CA LEU A 418 11.45 17.81 17.72
C LEU A 418 11.20 19.31 18.03
N ASN A 419 11.18 20.13 16.98
CA ASN A 419 10.81 21.54 16.94
C ASN A 419 9.30 21.73 16.92
N ILE A 420 8.63 21.57 18.06
CA ILE A 420 7.17 21.51 18.07
C ILE A 420 6.54 22.90 18.13
N ILE A 421 5.84 23.28 17.07
CA ILE A 421 4.81 24.33 17.10
C ILE A 421 3.47 23.65 17.39
N HIS A 422 2.93 23.83 18.59
CA HIS A 422 1.64 23.25 18.98
C HIS A 422 0.51 24.28 18.86
N VAL A 423 -0.41 24.05 17.91
CA VAL A 423 -1.58 24.91 17.68
C VAL A 423 -2.83 24.27 18.28
N ALA A 424 -3.33 24.84 19.39
CA ALA A 424 -4.57 24.44 20.04
C ALA A 424 -5.63 25.55 19.94
N GLY A 425 -6.91 25.19 20.07
CA GLY A 425 -8.02 26.15 20.06
C GLY A 425 -9.28 25.63 19.38
N THR A 426 -10.37 26.39 19.46
CA THR A 426 -11.68 25.93 18.97
C THR A 426 -11.82 26.09 17.45
N LYS A 427 -11.28 27.18 16.87
CA LYS A 427 -11.39 27.52 15.44
C LYS A 427 -10.03 27.96 14.88
N GLY A 428 -9.86 27.92 13.56
CA GLY A 428 -8.65 28.42 12.88
C GLY A 428 -7.41 27.53 12.94
N LYS A 429 -7.38 26.46 13.75
CA LYS A 429 -6.21 25.56 13.90
C LYS A 429 -5.58 25.12 12.58
N GLY A 430 -6.38 24.47 11.72
CA GLY A 430 -5.88 23.92 10.44
C GLY A 430 -5.36 25.03 9.52
N THR A 431 -6.05 26.16 9.47
CA THR A 431 -5.66 27.33 8.69
C THR A 431 -4.36 27.96 9.19
N THR A 432 -4.21 28.15 10.50
CA THR A 432 -2.98 28.65 11.12
C THR A 432 -1.82 27.71 10.82
N CYS A 433 -2.01 26.39 10.98
CA CYS A 433 -0.99 25.41 10.65
C CYS A 433 -0.59 25.45 9.17
N ALA A 434 -1.55 25.61 8.25
CA ALA A 434 -1.28 25.71 6.82
C ALA A 434 -0.48 26.96 6.46
N PHE A 435 -0.79 28.11 7.07
CA PHE A 435 0.02 29.32 6.90
C PHE A 435 1.44 29.16 7.45
N VAL A 436 1.60 28.58 8.65
CA VAL A 436 2.92 28.31 9.25
C VAL A 436 3.73 27.40 8.34
N ASP A 437 3.15 26.29 7.90
CA ASP A 437 3.83 25.34 7.00
C ASP A 437 4.22 26.00 5.67
N SER A 438 3.33 26.79 5.06
CA SER A 438 3.61 27.55 3.83
C SER A 438 4.80 28.50 4.01
N ILE A 439 4.83 29.30 5.08
CA ILE A 439 5.92 30.22 5.39
C ILE A 439 7.24 29.47 5.59
N LEU A 440 7.26 28.44 6.44
CA LEU A 440 8.47 27.66 6.74
C LEU A 440 8.98 26.91 5.52
N SER A 441 8.10 26.38 4.69
CA SER A 441 8.45 25.69 3.45
C SER A 441 9.10 26.65 2.45
N ARG A 442 8.56 27.86 2.35
CA ARG A 442 9.14 28.91 1.51
C ARG A 442 10.52 29.32 1.97
N TYR A 443 10.69 29.52 3.28
CA TYR A 443 11.99 29.79 3.90
C TYR A 443 12.99 28.65 3.68
N ARG A 444 12.56 27.39 3.82
CA ARG A 444 13.38 26.21 3.48
C ARG A 444 13.86 26.26 2.04
N THR A 445 12.98 26.51 1.07
CA THR A 445 13.36 26.51 -0.35
C THR A 445 14.29 27.66 -0.75
N THR A 446 14.21 28.79 -0.06
CA THR A 446 14.95 30.02 -0.38
C THR A 446 16.26 30.13 0.39
N HIS A 447 16.29 29.69 1.65
CA HIS A 447 17.40 29.87 2.58
C HIS A 447 17.98 28.55 3.12
N GLY A 448 17.38 27.40 2.80
CA GLY A 448 17.80 26.09 3.29
C GLY A 448 17.44 25.78 4.74
N VAL A 449 16.71 26.68 5.43
CA VAL A 449 16.34 26.56 6.85
C VAL A 449 14.84 26.82 7.03
N PRO A 450 14.10 26.02 7.82
CA PRO A 450 14.53 24.76 8.46
C PRO A 450 14.87 23.67 7.42
N ARG A 451 15.79 22.75 7.75
CA ARG A 451 16.25 21.70 6.83
C ARG A 451 15.11 20.76 6.44
N LYS A 452 14.24 20.43 7.40
CA LYS A 452 13.05 19.58 7.17
C LYS A 452 11.90 20.02 8.09
N THR A 453 10.68 20.09 7.56
CA THR A 453 9.47 20.40 8.33
C THR A 453 8.53 19.20 8.39
N GLY A 454 7.84 19.03 9.52
CA GLY A 454 6.75 18.07 9.69
C GLY A 454 5.47 18.80 10.09
N LEU A 455 4.34 18.40 9.51
CA LEU A 455 3.02 18.93 9.85
C LEU A 455 2.06 17.78 10.19
N PHE A 456 1.42 17.89 11.36
CA PHE A 456 0.32 17.01 11.78
C PHE A 456 -1.00 17.76 11.87
N ILE A 457 -2.01 17.36 11.09
CA ILE A 457 -3.35 17.98 11.07
C ILE A 457 -4.48 16.95 11.11
N SER A 458 -5.66 17.38 11.56
CA SER A 458 -6.87 16.56 11.51
C SER A 458 -8.15 17.42 11.37
N PRO A 459 -9.21 16.89 10.72
CA PRO A 459 -9.26 15.66 9.94
C PRO A 459 -8.52 15.78 8.58
N HIS A 460 -8.55 14.73 7.74
CA HIS A 460 -8.12 14.78 6.34
C HIS A 460 -9.30 15.12 5.41
N LEU A 461 -9.03 15.55 4.18
CA LEU A 461 -10.05 15.83 3.17
C LEU A 461 -10.20 14.72 2.13
N VAL A 462 -9.11 14.25 1.52
CA VAL A 462 -9.15 13.26 0.41
C VAL A 462 -8.40 11.98 0.77
N SER A 463 -7.27 12.09 1.50
CA SER A 463 -6.46 10.95 1.93
C SER A 463 -5.94 11.12 3.35
N VAL A 464 -5.86 10.03 4.13
CA VAL A 464 -5.27 10.06 5.48
C VAL A 464 -3.83 10.57 5.51
N ARG A 465 -3.10 10.44 4.40
CA ARG A 465 -1.72 10.93 4.24
C ARG A 465 -1.64 12.45 4.41
N GLU A 466 -2.71 13.19 4.15
CA GLU A 466 -2.75 14.64 4.38
C GLU A 466 -2.53 15.02 5.83
N ARG A 467 -2.82 14.11 6.76
CA ARG A 467 -2.64 14.33 8.20
C ARG A 467 -1.19 14.37 8.59
N ILE A 468 -0.29 13.72 7.85
CA ILE A 468 1.15 13.66 8.13
C ILE A 468 1.87 14.15 6.89
N ARG A 469 2.39 15.38 6.95
CA ARG A 469 3.16 15.97 5.84
C ARG A 469 4.61 16.14 6.23
N ILE A 470 5.50 15.90 5.28
CA ILE A 470 6.92 16.23 5.37
C ILE A 470 7.20 17.24 4.26
N ASN A 471 7.82 18.36 4.61
CA ASN A 471 8.17 19.42 3.66
C ASN A 471 6.96 19.93 2.85
N SER A 472 5.82 20.08 3.52
CA SER A 472 4.50 20.48 2.97
C SER A 472 3.84 19.47 2.04
N ALA A 473 4.44 18.30 1.80
CA ALA A 473 3.85 17.23 1.00
C ALA A 473 3.30 16.11 1.91
N PRO A 474 2.09 15.58 1.65
CA PRO A 474 1.63 14.35 2.27
C PRO A 474 2.68 13.25 2.16
N ILE A 475 2.88 12.45 3.21
CA ILE A 475 3.82 11.33 3.10
C ILE A 475 3.40 10.38 1.96
N PRO A 476 4.36 9.81 1.21
CA PRO A 476 4.10 8.77 0.21
C PRO A 476 3.40 7.55 0.81
N GLU A 477 2.62 6.83 0.00
CA GLU A 477 1.90 5.61 0.42
C GLU A 477 2.82 4.53 0.97
N ALA A 478 3.96 4.30 0.31
CA ALA A 478 4.98 3.37 0.78
C ALA A 478 5.52 3.77 2.16
N LEU A 479 5.80 5.06 2.38
CA LEU A 479 6.28 5.54 3.69
C LEU A 479 5.17 5.47 4.76
N PHE A 480 3.93 5.77 4.40
CA PHE A 480 2.79 5.64 5.31
C PHE A 480 2.65 4.19 5.77
N ALA A 481 2.58 3.24 4.83
CA ALA A 481 2.43 1.83 5.15
C ALA A 481 3.62 1.34 5.98
N ARG A 482 4.85 1.72 5.57
CA ARG A 482 6.07 1.45 6.33
C ARG A 482 5.90 1.86 7.80
N TYR A 483 5.72 3.14 8.07
CA TYR A 483 5.64 3.61 9.45
C TYR A 483 4.41 3.10 10.22
N PHE A 484 3.31 2.82 9.52
CA PHE A 484 2.13 2.21 10.13
C PHE A 484 2.46 0.84 10.72
N TYR A 485 3.08 -0.05 9.94
CA TYR A 485 3.35 -1.41 10.39
C TYR A 485 4.47 -1.48 11.44
N ASP A 486 5.45 -0.57 11.41
CA ASP A 486 6.51 -0.53 12.44
C ASP A 486 5.89 -0.30 13.82
N ILE A 487 4.90 0.60 13.88
CA ILE A 487 4.16 0.93 15.08
C ILE A 487 3.16 -0.18 15.42
N TRP A 488 2.46 -0.71 14.42
CA TRP A 488 1.47 -1.77 14.60
C TRP A 488 2.06 -3.02 15.23
N ASP A 489 3.25 -3.43 14.78
CA ASP A 489 3.94 -4.63 15.23
C ASP A 489 4.59 -4.41 16.59
N ARG A 490 5.31 -3.28 16.79
CA ARG A 490 5.91 -2.95 18.09
C ARG A 490 4.88 -2.88 19.21
N LEU A 491 3.73 -2.26 18.96
CA LEU A 491 2.66 -2.20 19.96
C LEU A 491 2.05 -3.58 20.25
N GLY A 492 1.94 -4.45 19.24
CA GLY A 492 1.48 -5.83 19.41
C GLY A 492 2.43 -6.66 20.25
N SER A 493 3.68 -6.79 19.80
CA SER A 493 4.69 -7.62 20.48
C SER A 493 5.00 -7.14 21.90
N ALA A 494 5.03 -5.83 22.14
CA ALA A 494 5.28 -5.32 23.49
C ALA A 494 4.08 -5.53 24.43
N ALA A 495 2.84 -5.54 23.92
CA ALA A 495 1.67 -5.84 24.74
C ALA A 495 1.60 -7.32 25.15
N GLU A 496 2.02 -8.24 24.27
CA GLU A 496 2.19 -9.67 24.61
C GLU A 496 3.23 -9.86 25.72
N GLN A 497 4.37 -9.18 25.61
CA GLN A 497 5.45 -9.21 26.62
C GLN A 497 5.05 -8.60 27.96
N ASP A 498 4.25 -7.54 27.94
CA ASP A 498 3.71 -6.89 29.15
C ASP A 498 2.58 -7.71 29.82
N GLY A 499 2.19 -8.86 29.27
CA GLY A 499 1.15 -9.73 29.83
C GLY A 499 -0.26 -9.14 29.77
N VAL A 500 -0.55 -8.30 28.78
CA VAL A 500 -1.89 -7.72 28.60
C VAL A 500 -2.90 -8.85 28.35
N GLU A 501 -3.95 -8.93 29.17
CA GLU A 501 -5.02 -9.94 29.04
C GLU A 501 -5.61 -9.91 27.62
N GLY A 502 -5.67 -11.07 26.97
CA GLY A 502 -6.18 -11.21 25.61
C GLY A 502 -5.13 -11.09 24.50
N ALA A 503 -3.93 -10.56 24.74
CA ALA A 503 -2.95 -10.32 23.66
C ALA A 503 -2.51 -11.60 22.90
N ASN A 504 -2.56 -12.77 23.55
CA ASN A 504 -2.21 -14.07 22.95
C ASN A 504 -3.42 -14.85 22.38
N GLN A 505 -4.62 -14.27 22.35
CA GLN A 505 -5.83 -14.95 21.86
C GLN A 505 -6.10 -14.57 20.39
N GLU A 506 -6.41 -15.56 19.54
CA GLU A 506 -6.67 -15.37 18.10
C GLU A 506 -7.85 -14.42 17.78
N ASN A 507 -8.72 -14.13 18.75
CA ASN A 507 -9.91 -13.29 18.59
C ASN A 507 -9.86 -11.97 19.40
N ALA A 508 -8.69 -11.57 19.90
CA ALA A 508 -8.56 -10.34 20.67
C ALA A 508 -8.88 -9.10 19.83
N SER A 509 -9.65 -8.16 20.40
CA SER A 509 -9.94 -6.92 19.69
C SER A 509 -8.66 -6.10 19.54
N PRO A 510 -8.36 -5.54 18.35
CA PRO A 510 -7.22 -4.65 18.18
C PRO A 510 -7.18 -3.48 19.19
N LEU A 511 -8.34 -3.05 19.68
CA LEU A 511 -8.49 -1.98 20.68
C LEU A 511 -8.03 -2.38 22.10
N ASP A 512 -7.93 -3.68 22.41
CA ASP A 512 -7.45 -4.16 23.70
C ASP A 512 -5.91 -4.07 23.78
N ILE A 513 -5.25 -4.07 22.62
CA ILE A 513 -3.79 -4.16 22.46
C ILE A 513 -3.22 -2.80 21.99
N ARG A 514 -3.94 -2.10 21.13
CA ARG A 514 -3.50 -0.89 20.41
C ARG A 514 -4.38 0.32 20.74
N PRO A 515 -3.82 1.54 20.71
CA PRO A 515 -4.59 2.75 20.97
C PRO A 515 -5.68 2.98 19.92
N THR A 516 -6.75 3.66 20.33
CA THR A 516 -7.79 4.17 19.42
C THR A 516 -7.22 4.98 18.26
N TYR A 517 -7.92 4.99 17.11
CA TYR A 517 -7.55 5.64 15.85
C TYR A 517 -6.77 6.97 15.99
N ALA A 518 -7.31 7.94 16.74
CA ALA A 518 -6.70 9.27 16.86
C ALA A 518 -5.35 9.25 17.64
N ARG A 519 -5.26 8.42 18.67
CA ARG A 519 -4.05 8.25 19.47
C ARG A 519 -2.99 7.49 18.68
N PHE A 520 -3.40 6.48 17.91
CA PHE A 520 -2.51 5.77 16.99
C PHE A 520 -1.87 6.72 15.96
N LEU A 521 -2.69 7.55 15.29
CA LEU A 521 -2.18 8.54 14.33
C LEU A 521 -1.26 9.60 14.97
N THR A 522 -1.50 9.94 16.24
CA THR A 522 -0.61 10.85 16.98
C THR A 522 0.76 10.22 17.20
N LEU A 523 0.81 8.96 17.67
CA LEU A 523 2.05 8.20 17.81
C LEU A 523 2.78 8.03 16.47
N MET A 524 2.00 7.75 15.41
CA MET A 524 2.52 7.65 14.05
C MET A 524 3.17 8.93 13.59
N SER A 525 2.54 10.09 13.82
CA SER A 525 3.15 11.38 13.47
C SER A 525 4.49 11.60 14.18
N TRP A 526 4.59 11.32 15.48
CA TRP A 526 5.83 11.48 16.23
C TRP A 526 6.93 10.53 15.77
N HIS A 527 6.59 9.27 15.56
CA HIS A 527 7.53 8.27 15.04
C HIS A 527 8.05 8.68 13.66
N VAL A 528 7.18 9.10 12.74
CA VAL A 528 7.57 9.62 11.42
C VAL A 528 8.51 10.81 11.58
N PHE A 529 8.18 11.80 12.41
CA PHE A 529 9.01 13.00 12.57
C PHE A 529 10.40 12.68 13.16
N LEU A 530 10.47 11.72 14.09
CA LEU A 530 11.73 11.25 14.65
C LEU A 530 12.58 10.49 13.62
N GLN A 531 11.97 9.54 12.89
CA GLN A 531 12.65 8.75 11.86
C GLN A 531 13.14 9.61 10.69
N GLU A 532 12.35 10.62 10.32
CA GLU A 532 12.69 11.54 9.25
C GLU A 532 13.69 12.64 9.66
N GLY A 533 14.09 12.69 10.94
CA GLY A 533 15.12 13.61 11.43
C GLY A 533 14.68 15.07 11.45
N VAL A 534 13.48 15.36 11.93
CA VAL A 534 13.00 16.75 12.15
C VAL A 534 13.77 17.37 13.33
N ASP A 535 14.31 18.59 13.14
CA ASP A 535 15.23 19.28 14.08
C ASP A 535 14.55 19.74 15.40
N ARG A 536 15.33 20.11 16.44
CA ARG A 536 14.93 20.64 17.80
C ARG A 536 15.16 22.16 17.96
N ALA A 537 14.43 22.82 18.87
CA ALA A 537 14.69 24.19 19.34
C ALA A 537 14.58 24.15 20.84
N ASP A 538 15.72 24.23 21.50
CA ASP A 538 15.76 24.00 22.92
C ASP A 538 15.31 25.20 23.75
N GLU A 539 14.63 24.84 24.84
CA GLU A 539 14.38 25.57 26.09
C GLU A 539 13.90 27.03 26.02
N LYS A 540 12.60 27.32 26.23
CA LYS A 540 12.17 28.65 26.74
C LYS A 540 10.85 28.60 27.51
N GLY A 541 10.91 28.99 28.79
CA GLY A 541 9.74 29.35 29.60
C GLY A 541 8.81 30.31 28.85
N VAL A 542 7.54 29.93 28.78
CA VAL A 542 6.56 30.50 27.86
C VAL A 542 5.82 31.66 28.52
N ASP A 543 5.74 32.79 27.82
CA ASP A 543 4.91 33.94 28.19
C ASP A 543 3.61 33.94 27.36
N LEU A 544 2.49 34.33 27.98
CA LEU A 544 1.19 34.35 27.32
C LEU A 544 0.99 35.69 26.61
N GLN A 545 1.03 35.67 25.27
CA GLN A 545 0.83 36.88 24.47
C GLN A 545 -0.45 36.80 23.63
N ALA A 546 -1.33 37.79 23.79
CA ALA A 546 -2.46 38.02 22.90
C ALA A 546 -2.03 38.94 21.75
N LEU A 547 -2.26 38.51 20.50
CA LEU A 547 -1.88 39.26 19.30
C LEU A 547 -3.04 40.10 18.77
N LYS A 548 -2.78 41.36 18.42
CA LYS A 548 -3.65 42.17 17.55
C LYS A 548 -3.34 41.84 16.09
N ILE A 549 -4.28 42.07 15.17
CA ILE A 549 -4.04 41.88 13.73
C ILE A 549 -2.77 42.64 13.32
N ASP A 550 -1.84 41.92 12.70
CA ASP A 550 -0.58 42.47 12.24
C ASP A 550 -0.84 43.50 11.14
N THR A 551 -0.46 44.75 11.39
CA THR A 551 -0.65 45.87 10.46
C THR A 551 0.14 45.69 9.16
N ARG A 552 1.21 44.88 9.17
CA ARG A 552 2.00 44.55 7.97
C ARG A 552 1.22 43.68 6.96
N LEU A 553 0.12 43.06 7.39
CA LEU A 553 -0.76 42.26 6.53
C LEU A 553 -1.78 43.07 5.74
N ARG A 554 -1.82 44.41 5.89
CA ARG A 554 -2.84 45.26 5.28
C ARG A 554 -2.96 45.08 3.75
N ASP A 555 -1.82 44.96 3.08
CA ASP A 555 -1.74 44.86 1.61
C ASP A 555 -1.38 43.43 1.14
N VAL A 556 -1.53 42.42 2.01
CA VAL A 556 -1.27 41.01 1.68
C VAL A 556 -2.58 40.37 1.27
N ARG A 557 -2.63 39.77 0.07
CA ARG A 557 -3.84 39.12 -0.48
C ARG A 557 -4.12 37.77 0.18
N ILE A 558 -4.71 37.81 1.36
CA ILE A 558 -5.15 36.63 2.11
C ILE A 558 -6.51 36.18 1.58
N HIS A 559 -6.65 34.88 1.28
CA HIS A 559 -7.92 34.30 0.81
C HIS A 559 -8.54 33.37 1.88
N PRO A 560 -9.85 33.50 2.18
CA PRO A 560 -10.71 34.64 1.82
C PRO A 560 -10.25 35.92 2.52
N ASP A 561 -10.47 37.09 1.89
CA ASP A 561 -10.10 38.39 2.48
C ASP A 561 -11.08 38.77 3.60
N ALA A 562 -10.84 38.17 4.77
CA ALA A 562 -11.70 38.31 5.94
C ALA A 562 -10.90 38.55 7.23
N GLU A 563 -11.49 39.31 8.15
CA GLU A 563 -10.95 39.65 9.47
C GLU A 563 -10.42 38.43 10.25
N PHE A 564 -11.19 37.33 10.29
CA PHE A 564 -10.78 36.12 11.02
C PHE A 564 -9.57 35.44 10.36
N GLN A 565 -9.46 35.51 9.04
CA GLN A 565 -8.38 34.91 8.28
C GLN A 565 -7.08 35.73 8.46
N LYS A 566 -7.21 37.05 8.54
CA LYS A 566 -6.13 37.96 8.94
C LYS A 566 -5.64 37.70 10.35
N LYS A 567 -6.53 37.34 11.29
CA LYS A 567 -6.13 36.89 12.65
C LYS A 567 -5.35 35.57 12.62
N ASN A 568 -5.79 34.60 11.81
CA ASN A 568 -5.06 33.33 11.63
C ASN A 568 -3.67 33.57 11.01
N ALA A 569 -3.58 34.41 9.98
CA ALA A 569 -2.33 34.78 9.33
C ALA A 569 -1.39 35.56 10.26
N THR A 570 -1.94 36.43 11.12
CA THR A 570 -1.19 37.13 12.19
C THR A 570 -0.54 36.13 13.13
N LEU A 571 -1.31 35.16 13.64
CA LEU A 571 -0.79 34.14 14.54
C LEU A 571 0.27 33.27 13.83
N ALA A 572 0.01 32.87 12.59
CA ALA A 572 0.96 32.09 11.80
C ALA A 572 2.28 32.84 11.53
N THR A 573 2.19 34.13 11.23
CA THR A 573 3.35 35.02 11.05
C THR A 573 4.17 35.06 12.32
N ALA A 574 3.56 35.33 13.47
CA ALA A 574 4.27 35.37 14.75
C ALA A 574 4.91 34.01 15.12
N LEU A 575 4.21 32.90 14.87
CA LEU A 575 4.75 31.55 15.09
C LEU A 575 5.96 31.25 14.19
N ALA A 576 5.85 31.57 12.90
CA ALA A 576 6.93 31.36 11.94
C ALA A 576 8.13 32.27 12.22
N GLU A 577 7.91 33.55 12.52
CA GLU A 577 8.98 34.48 12.94
C GLU A 577 9.69 33.95 14.19
N THR A 578 8.92 33.49 15.18
CA THR A 578 9.50 32.92 16.42
C THR A 578 10.33 31.68 16.13
N ALA A 579 9.83 30.76 15.31
CA ALA A 579 10.53 29.54 14.94
C ALA A 579 11.81 29.85 14.15
N LEU A 580 11.74 30.69 13.11
CA LEU A 580 12.89 31.06 12.29
C LEU A 580 13.93 31.86 13.08
N THR A 581 13.50 32.73 13.99
CA THR A 581 14.40 33.46 14.89
C THR A 581 15.15 32.48 15.80
N ARG A 582 14.47 31.48 16.37
CA ARG A 582 15.11 30.45 17.20
C ARG A 582 16.09 29.58 16.42
N LEU A 583 15.84 29.38 15.12
CA LEU A 583 16.76 28.67 14.22
C LEU A 583 17.92 29.56 13.72
N GLY A 584 17.99 30.83 14.14
CA GLY A 584 18.99 31.79 13.66
C GLY A 584 18.81 32.19 12.19
N ALA A 585 17.65 31.90 11.58
CA ALA A 585 17.35 32.13 10.17
C ALA A 585 16.67 33.48 9.91
N LEU A 586 16.19 34.15 10.96
CA LEU A 586 15.52 35.44 10.86
C LEU A 586 16.00 36.38 11.98
N THR A 587 16.24 37.64 11.63
CA THR A 587 16.47 38.71 12.62
C THR A 587 15.12 39.23 13.15
N PRO A 588 14.90 39.27 14.47
CA PRO A 588 13.63 39.71 15.04
C PRO A 588 13.35 41.21 14.79
N HIS A 589 12.06 41.57 14.76
CA HIS A 589 11.53 42.93 14.62
C HIS A 589 11.86 43.65 13.28
N GLN A 590 11.25 43.19 12.19
CA GLN A 590 11.22 43.95 10.94
C GLN A 590 9.91 44.75 10.83
N ASP A 591 10.02 46.06 10.55
CA ASP A 591 8.87 46.96 10.33
C ASP A 591 8.04 46.59 9.09
N VAL A 592 8.63 45.81 8.18
CA VAL A 592 8.03 45.33 6.93
C VAL A 592 8.02 43.80 6.94
N LEU A 593 6.94 43.21 6.42
CA LEU A 593 6.84 41.76 6.29
C LEU A 593 7.82 41.26 5.21
N PRO A 594 8.65 40.23 5.47
CA PRO A 594 9.51 39.63 4.45
C PRO A 594 8.73 39.17 3.20
N ASP A 595 9.36 39.27 2.03
CA ASP A 595 8.76 38.85 0.76
C ASP A 595 8.41 37.36 0.72
N GLU A 596 9.18 36.54 1.44
CA GLU A 596 8.95 35.12 1.65
C GLU A 596 7.60 34.91 2.35
N PHE A 597 7.33 35.67 3.42
CA PHE A 597 6.10 35.61 4.18
C PHE A 597 4.92 36.10 3.35
N ARG A 598 5.06 37.27 2.70
CA ARG A 598 3.99 37.82 1.84
C ARG A 598 3.55 36.80 0.80
N LYS A 599 4.45 36.31 -0.05
CA LYS A 599 4.03 35.41 -1.13
C LYS A 599 3.72 33.99 -0.63
N ALA A 600 4.17 33.59 0.57
CA ALA A 600 3.70 32.37 1.24
C ALA A 600 2.22 32.50 1.66
N LEU A 601 1.86 33.60 2.33
CA LEU A 601 0.49 33.87 2.76
C LEU A 601 -0.46 34.01 1.56
N GLU A 602 -0.04 34.73 0.51
CA GLU A 602 -0.82 34.93 -0.73
C GLU A 602 -0.99 33.64 -1.53
N GLY A 603 0.02 32.77 -1.55
CA GLY A 603 0.00 31.50 -2.25
C GLY A 603 -0.59 30.34 -1.45
N THR A 604 -1.06 30.56 -0.22
CA THR A 604 -1.60 29.48 0.62
C THR A 604 -2.97 29.04 0.10
N VAL A 605 -3.07 27.78 -0.33
CA VAL A 605 -4.33 27.14 -0.75
C VAL A 605 -4.92 26.37 0.41
N PHE A 606 -6.14 26.73 0.81
CA PHE A 606 -6.91 26.00 1.83
C PHE A 606 -7.81 24.97 1.16
N ARG A 607 -7.29 23.76 0.95
CA ARG A 607 -8.09 22.68 0.39
C ARG A 607 -9.41 22.53 1.16
N GLY A 608 -10.52 22.41 0.42
CA GLY A 608 -11.88 22.25 0.97
C GLY A 608 -12.41 23.42 1.81
N ARG A 609 -11.81 24.61 1.71
CA ARG A 609 -12.22 25.84 2.40
C ARG A 609 -12.21 27.02 1.44
N CYS A 610 -13.39 27.56 1.15
CA CYS A 610 -13.56 28.66 0.20
C CYS A 610 -12.82 28.37 -1.13
N GLU A 611 -12.85 27.11 -1.59
CA GLU A 611 -12.11 26.65 -2.76
C GLU A 611 -13.01 26.72 -4.00
N ILE A 612 -12.47 27.23 -5.11
CA ILE A 612 -13.20 27.36 -6.38
C ILE A 612 -12.58 26.43 -7.42
N LYS A 613 -13.43 25.62 -8.08
CA LYS A 613 -13.06 24.79 -9.23
C LYS A 613 -13.97 25.12 -10.41
N ALA A 614 -13.39 25.29 -11.59
CA ALA A 614 -14.15 25.55 -12.80
C ALA A 614 -14.06 24.36 -13.75
N GLU A 615 -15.20 23.88 -14.21
CA GLU A 615 -15.39 23.02 -15.37
C GLU A 615 -16.04 23.85 -16.50
N ASP A 616 -16.28 23.26 -17.67
CA ASP A 616 -16.78 23.98 -18.85
C ASP A 616 -18.05 24.80 -18.55
N GLN A 617 -19.10 24.16 -18.00
CA GLN A 617 -20.40 24.78 -17.73
C GLN A 617 -20.72 24.98 -16.24
N VAL A 618 -19.83 24.60 -15.33
CA VAL A 618 -20.08 24.67 -13.87
C VAL A 618 -18.88 25.27 -13.14
N VAL A 619 -19.15 26.22 -12.24
CA VAL A 619 -18.20 26.74 -11.26
C VAL A 619 -18.60 26.22 -9.89
N TRP A 620 -17.74 25.38 -9.32
CA TRP A 620 -17.91 24.73 -8.03
C TRP A 620 -17.26 25.56 -6.93
N HIS A 621 -18.06 25.95 -5.94
CA HIS A 621 -17.64 26.63 -4.72
C HIS A 621 -17.71 25.63 -3.56
N LEU A 622 -16.58 25.32 -2.93
CA LEU A 622 -16.41 24.20 -2.02
C LEU A 622 -16.01 24.70 -0.63
N ASP A 623 -16.82 24.43 0.41
CA ASP A 623 -16.44 24.69 1.80
C ASP A 623 -16.97 23.64 2.78
N GLY A 624 -16.07 22.97 3.52
CA GLY A 624 -16.40 21.97 4.53
C GLY A 624 -16.95 22.53 5.85
N ALA A 625 -17.59 23.69 5.84
CA ALA A 625 -18.27 24.26 6.99
C ALA A 625 -19.37 23.32 7.50
N HIS A 626 -19.42 23.13 8.82
CA HIS A 626 -20.31 22.19 9.49
C HIS A 626 -20.73 22.67 10.89
N THR A 627 -20.47 23.95 11.20
CA THR A 627 -20.96 24.64 12.39
C THR A 627 -21.69 25.90 11.96
N ALA A 628 -22.70 26.36 12.72
CA ALA A 628 -23.49 27.54 12.38
C ALA A 628 -22.63 28.77 12.01
N ASP A 629 -21.61 29.06 12.81
CA ASP A 629 -20.70 30.19 12.58
C ASP A 629 -19.85 30.01 11.30
N SER A 630 -19.33 28.80 11.05
CA SER A 630 -18.51 28.55 9.85
C SER A 630 -19.34 28.57 8.57
N LEU A 631 -20.61 28.14 8.63
CA LEU A 631 -21.51 28.14 7.49
C LEU A 631 -22.01 29.54 7.16
N THR A 632 -22.23 30.38 8.17
CA THR A 632 -22.53 31.81 7.95
C THR A 632 -21.39 32.47 7.19
N LEU A 633 -20.14 32.17 7.57
CA LEU A 633 -18.96 32.70 6.88
C LEU A 633 -18.82 32.13 5.46
N ALA A 634 -18.98 30.82 5.27
CA ALA A 634 -18.91 30.18 3.96
C ALA A 634 -20.02 30.68 3.02
N SER A 635 -21.24 30.86 3.53
CA SER A 635 -22.37 31.40 2.76
C SER A 635 -22.15 32.86 2.40
N LYS A 636 -21.63 33.68 3.33
CA LYS A 636 -21.24 35.07 3.03
C LYS A 636 -20.10 35.15 2.01
N TRP A 637 -19.14 34.22 2.06
CA TRP A 637 -18.09 34.12 1.05
C TRP A 637 -18.68 33.80 -0.32
N PHE A 638 -19.48 32.73 -0.44
CA PHE A 638 -20.16 32.38 -1.69
C PHE A 638 -21.02 33.53 -2.22
N ALA A 639 -21.81 34.18 -1.35
CA ALA A 639 -22.61 35.34 -1.70
C ALA A 639 -21.75 36.55 -2.09
N ASN A 640 -20.57 36.77 -1.51
CA ASN A 640 -19.68 37.85 -1.96
C ASN A 640 -19.06 37.55 -3.32
N GLU A 641 -18.73 36.28 -3.61
CA GLU A 641 -18.28 35.83 -4.94
C GLU A 641 -19.40 35.90 -6.00
N THR A 642 -20.67 35.92 -5.57
CA THR A 642 -21.87 35.89 -6.45
C THR A 642 -22.82 37.10 -6.32
N SER A 643 -22.48 38.09 -5.49
CA SER A 643 -23.16 39.33 -5.04
C SER A 643 -24.16 39.28 -3.82
N GLY A 644 -23.82 39.97 -2.71
CA GLY A 644 -24.73 40.57 -1.68
C GLY A 644 -24.74 39.99 -0.23
N GLN A 645 -24.58 40.84 0.80
CA GLN A 645 -24.52 40.49 2.25
C GLN A 645 -25.89 40.45 2.98
N VAL A 646 -26.14 39.48 3.90
CA VAL A 646 -27.04 39.62 5.09
C VAL A 646 -26.65 38.68 6.28
N GLU A 647 -27.08 39.06 7.49
CA GLU A 647 -26.95 38.42 8.83
C GLU A 647 -27.94 37.24 9.11
N ALA A 648 -27.75 36.53 10.23
CA ALA A 648 -27.92 35.07 10.35
C ALA A 648 -28.84 34.58 11.51
N ILE A 649 -29.74 33.60 11.25
CA ILE A 649 -30.44 32.67 12.21
C ILE A 649 -30.58 31.24 11.58
N ASP A 650 -30.44 30.15 12.39
CA ASP A 650 -30.63 28.66 12.19
C ASP A 650 -30.04 27.90 10.94
N PHE A 651 -29.37 26.75 11.08
CA PHE A 651 -28.59 26.04 10.02
C PHE A 651 -29.06 26.17 8.54
N LEU A 652 -30.28 25.72 8.18
CA LEU A 652 -30.80 25.86 6.80
C LEU A 652 -31.33 27.28 6.53
N ASN A 653 -31.88 27.93 7.55
CA ASN A 653 -32.29 29.33 7.51
C ASN A 653 -31.09 30.26 7.26
N LEU A 654 -29.89 29.92 7.74
CA LEU A 654 -28.64 30.67 7.56
C LEU A 654 -28.24 30.68 6.09
N ILE A 655 -28.24 29.51 5.47
CA ILE A 655 -27.85 29.33 4.07
C ILE A 655 -28.91 29.98 3.16
N SER A 656 -30.19 29.79 3.45
CA SER A 656 -31.30 30.43 2.73
C SER A 656 -31.28 31.96 2.88
N ALA A 657 -31.17 32.50 4.09
CA ALA A 657 -31.20 33.94 4.34
C ALA A 657 -29.96 34.66 3.79
N ALA A 658 -28.77 34.07 3.90
CA ALA A 658 -27.54 34.68 3.40
C ALA A 658 -27.47 34.80 1.87
N ASN A 659 -28.28 34.02 1.15
CA ASN A 659 -28.28 33.98 -0.33
C ASN A 659 -29.61 34.43 -0.94
N LYS A 660 -30.55 34.94 -0.13
CA LYS A 660 -31.88 35.32 -0.60
C LYS A 660 -31.79 36.51 -1.57
N GLN A 661 -32.29 36.33 -2.79
CA GLN A 661 -32.34 37.39 -3.79
C GLN A 661 -33.58 38.27 -3.60
N GLU A 662 -33.53 39.54 -4.05
CA GLU A 662 -34.64 40.49 -3.93
C GLU A 662 -35.94 40.00 -4.60
N ASN A 663 -35.84 39.19 -5.68
CA ASN A 663 -36.96 38.59 -6.40
C ASN A 663 -36.64 37.16 -6.89
N GLY A 664 -36.46 36.21 -5.97
CA GLY A 664 -36.30 34.78 -6.29
C GLY A 664 -35.83 33.92 -5.13
N PRO A 665 -35.82 32.58 -5.29
CA PRO A 665 -35.30 31.68 -4.26
C PRO A 665 -33.79 31.87 -4.08
N PRO A 666 -33.24 31.69 -2.87
CA PRO A 666 -31.79 31.71 -2.62
C PRO A 666 -30.99 30.71 -3.46
N PHE A 667 -31.59 29.57 -3.78
CA PHE A 667 -31.03 28.58 -4.69
C PHE A 667 -32.15 28.06 -5.59
N SER A 668 -31.94 28.02 -6.91
CA SER A 668 -32.93 27.42 -7.82
C SER A 668 -33.06 25.91 -7.64
N HIS A 669 -31.96 25.25 -7.26
CA HIS A 669 -31.88 23.81 -7.01
C HIS A 669 -31.14 23.54 -5.70
N VAL A 670 -31.64 22.62 -4.89
CA VAL A 670 -31.01 22.16 -3.65
C VAL A 670 -30.96 20.65 -3.61
N ILE A 671 -29.74 20.12 -3.53
CA ILE A 671 -29.48 18.68 -3.60
C ILE A 671 -28.96 18.20 -2.25
N PHE A 672 -29.67 17.27 -1.62
CA PHE A 672 -29.21 16.58 -0.43
C PHE A 672 -28.70 15.18 -0.79
N CYS A 673 -27.44 14.89 -0.50
CA CYS A 673 -26.86 13.56 -0.69
C CYS A 673 -26.19 13.01 0.56
N THR A 674 -25.80 11.72 0.52
CA THR A 674 -24.95 11.13 1.55
C THR A 674 -23.47 11.48 1.30
N ASN A 675 -22.59 11.10 2.22
CA ASN A 675 -21.14 11.18 2.03
C ASN A 675 -20.56 9.96 1.26
N ILE A 676 -21.40 9.11 0.64
CA ILE A 676 -20.94 8.00 -0.21
C ILE A 676 -20.41 8.59 -1.52
N THR A 677 -19.14 8.33 -1.85
CA THR A 677 -18.48 8.95 -3.00
C THR A 677 -19.02 8.43 -4.33
N HIS A 678 -19.02 7.11 -4.56
CA HIS A 678 -19.42 6.49 -5.83
C HIS A 678 -20.57 5.49 -5.66
N ALA A 679 -21.43 5.38 -6.69
CA ALA A 679 -22.58 4.48 -6.65
C ALA A 679 -22.22 2.98 -6.71
N GLN A 680 -21.13 2.61 -7.38
CA GLN A 680 -20.72 1.21 -7.59
C GLN A 680 -19.75 0.69 -6.53
N THR A 681 -18.82 1.52 -6.05
CA THR A 681 -17.73 1.11 -5.14
C THR A 681 -17.96 1.52 -3.67
N GLY A 682 -18.96 2.36 -3.38
CA GLY A 682 -19.31 2.77 -2.02
C GLY A 682 -18.37 3.86 -1.46
N TYR A 683 -17.92 3.69 -0.22
CA TYR A 683 -16.97 4.62 0.43
C TYR A 683 -15.54 4.32 -0.03
N LYS A 684 -14.73 5.37 -0.22
CA LYS A 684 -13.27 5.22 -0.20
C LYS A 684 -12.84 4.67 1.16
N ARG A 685 -11.84 3.78 1.20
CA ARG A 685 -11.33 3.20 2.46
C ARG A 685 -10.89 4.28 3.47
N ASP A 686 -10.40 5.43 2.99
CA ASP A 686 -10.07 6.60 3.82
C ASP A 686 -11.27 7.21 4.57
N PHE A 687 -12.49 7.07 4.06
CA PHE A 687 -13.70 7.73 4.58
C PHE A 687 -14.61 6.83 5.41
N VAL A 688 -14.19 5.58 5.67
CA VAL A 688 -14.94 4.69 6.57
C VAL A 688 -15.09 5.36 7.93
N ASN A 689 -16.33 5.48 8.41
CA ASN A 689 -16.63 6.06 9.71
C ASN A 689 -17.63 5.19 10.46
N ASN A 690 -17.13 4.40 11.41
CA ASN A 690 -17.90 3.46 12.22
C ASN A 690 -18.73 4.13 13.33
N GLN A 691 -18.76 5.47 13.38
CA GLN A 691 -19.53 6.26 14.34
C GLN A 691 -20.90 6.71 13.82
N TYR A 692 -21.34 6.27 12.64
CA TYR A 692 -22.69 6.50 12.12
C TYR A 692 -23.52 5.21 12.08
N ASP A 693 -24.85 5.32 12.15
CA ASP A 693 -25.76 4.17 12.02
C ASP A 693 -25.97 3.85 10.52
N THR A 694 -25.53 2.67 10.09
CA THR A 694 -25.65 2.21 8.69
C THR A 694 -27.09 2.18 8.20
N ARG A 695 -28.08 1.93 9.08
CA ARG A 695 -29.50 1.88 8.71
C ARG A 695 -30.09 3.25 8.38
N GLU A 696 -29.58 4.31 8.99
CA GLU A 696 -30.01 5.69 8.68
C GLU A 696 -29.45 6.16 7.32
N ILE A 697 -28.30 5.63 6.92
CA ILE A 697 -27.65 5.94 5.64
C ILE A 697 -28.37 5.23 4.48
N GLU A 698 -28.66 3.93 4.62
CA GLU A 698 -29.39 3.15 3.61
C GLU A 698 -30.79 3.70 3.32
N SER A 699 -31.46 4.24 4.34
CA SER A 699 -32.81 4.79 4.22
C SER A 699 -32.85 6.26 3.76
N LEU A 700 -31.69 6.92 3.62
CA LEU A 700 -31.56 8.36 3.34
C LEU A 700 -32.38 9.24 4.30
N ALA A 701 -32.63 8.76 5.53
CA ALA A 701 -33.60 9.37 6.45
C ALA A 701 -33.21 10.81 6.82
N VAL A 702 -31.91 11.06 7.02
CA VAL A 702 -31.39 12.40 7.33
C VAL A 702 -31.55 13.35 6.13
N GLN A 703 -31.19 12.90 4.93
CA GLN A 703 -31.32 13.69 3.71
C GLN A 703 -32.77 14.05 3.41
N ARG A 704 -33.70 13.09 3.56
CA ARG A 704 -35.14 13.33 3.39
C ARG A 704 -35.67 14.35 4.39
N ARG A 705 -35.28 14.26 5.67
CA ARG A 705 -35.67 15.25 6.68
C ARG A 705 -35.15 16.66 6.35
N PHE A 706 -33.93 16.78 5.82
CA PHE A 706 -33.41 18.07 5.38
C PHE A 706 -34.13 18.59 4.13
N ALA A 707 -34.47 17.72 3.18
CA ALA A 707 -35.25 18.08 1.99
C ALA A 707 -36.65 18.59 2.35
N GLU A 708 -37.35 17.89 3.25
CA GLU A 708 -38.66 18.33 3.78
C GLU A 708 -38.55 19.69 4.47
N ARG A 709 -37.52 19.86 5.31
CA ARG A 709 -37.29 21.13 6.00
C ARG A 709 -36.98 22.25 5.00
N TRP A 710 -36.14 22.03 3.99
CA TRP A 710 -35.84 23.04 2.98
C TRP A 710 -37.07 23.42 2.17
N SER A 711 -37.85 22.43 1.73
CA SER A 711 -39.09 22.65 0.98
C SER A 711 -40.11 23.49 1.78
N SER A 712 -40.09 23.38 3.12
CA SER A 712 -40.91 24.25 4.00
C SER A 712 -40.40 25.68 4.12
N LEU A 713 -39.11 25.91 3.90
CA LEU A 713 -38.46 27.23 4.01
C LEU A 713 -38.51 27.98 2.68
N ASP A 714 -38.38 27.25 1.57
CA ASP A 714 -38.36 27.78 0.22
C ASP A 714 -39.12 26.84 -0.72
N PRO A 715 -40.44 27.04 -0.87
CA PRO A 715 -41.28 26.21 -1.74
C PRO A 715 -41.00 26.38 -3.24
N GLU A 716 -40.28 27.43 -3.64
CA GLU A 716 -39.96 27.72 -5.05
C GLU A 716 -38.68 26.99 -5.51
N ALA A 717 -37.84 26.53 -4.58
CA ALA A 717 -36.63 25.76 -4.91
C ALA A 717 -36.95 24.33 -5.34
N SER A 718 -36.26 23.85 -6.38
CA SER A 718 -36.27 22.44 -6.77
C SER A 718 -35.41 21.62 -5.81
N VAL A 719 -36.03 20.80 -4.96
CA VAL A 719 -35.32 19.99 -3.95
C VAL A 719 -35.21 18.54 -4.40
N VAL A 720 -33.97 18.02 -4.46
CA VAL A 720 -33.66 16.65 -4.89
C VAL A 720 -32.87 15.92 -3.81
N VAL A 721 -33.18 14.64 -3.60
CA VAL A 721 -32.41 13.75 -2.71
C VAL A 721 -31.72 12.69 -3.55
N LEU A 722 -30.40 12.61 -3.47
CA LEU A 722 -29.59 11.65 -4.23
C LEU A 722 -28.75 10.75 -3.31
N PRO A 723 -28.52 9.48 -3.67
CA PRO A 723 -27.79 8.57 -2.80
C PRO A 723 -26.32 8.91 -2.62
N THR A 724 -25.64 9.42 -3.66
CA THR A 724 -24.17 9.59 -3.67
C THR A 724 -23.71 10.97 -4.12
N ILE A 725 -22.46 11.31 -3.81
CA ILE A 725 -21.80 12.54 -4.25
C ILE A 725 -21.65 12.53 -5.78
N GLU A 726 -21.21 11.42 -6.37
CA GLU A 726 -21.11 11.25 -7.82
C GLU A 726 -22.42 11.54 -8.55
N GLN A 727 -23.55 11.01 -8.05
CA GLN A 727 -24.86 11.29 -8.63
C GLN A 727 -25.25 12.77 -8.46
N ALA A 728 -24.95 13.38 -7.32
CA ALA A 728 -25.21 14.81 -7.11
C ALA A 728 -24.41 15.70 -8.07
N LEU A 729 -23.11 15.42 -8.24
CA LEU A 729 -22.27 16.17 -9.18
C LEU A 729 -22.72 15.95 -10.64
N THR A 730 -23.06 14.71 -11.00
CA THR A 730 -23.56 14.36 -12.33
C THR A 730 -24.88 15.08 -12.63
N HIS A 731 -25.80 15.11 -11.66
CA HIS A 731 -27.06 15.84 -11.81
C HIS A 731 -26.85 17.34 -12.06
N VAL A 732 -25.91 17.98 -11.35
CA VAL A 732 -25.58 19.39 -11.59
C VAL A 732 -24.96 19.60 -12.97
N ARG A 733 -24.08 18.71 -13.43
CA ARG A 733 -23.52 18.75 -14.79
C ARG A 733 -24.61 18.63 -15.85
N GLU A 734 -25.57 17.72 -15.66
CA GLU A 734 -26.72 17.54 -16.56
C GLU A 734 -27.62 18.78 -16.60
N LEU A 735 -27.82 19.47 -15.47
CA LEU A 735 -28.52 20.77 -15.46
C LEU A 735 -27.79 21.80 -16.32
N GLY A 736 -26.46 21.84 -16.27
CA GLY A 736 -25.64 22.74 -17.08
C GLY A 736 -25.75 22.48 -18.57
N VAL A 737 -25.76 21.21 -18.96
CA VAL A 737 -25.90 20.80 -20.38
C VAL A 737 -27.30 21.07 -20.92
N ASN A 738 -28.34 20.80 -20.12
CA ASN A 738 -29.72 20.79 -20.60
C ASN A 738 -30.44 22.14 -20.49
N MET A 739 -30.00 23.03 -19.59
CA MET A 739 -30.75 24.26 -19.25
C MET A 739 -30.06 25.58 -19.64
N LEU A 740 -28.79 25.55 -20.06
CA LEU A 740 -28.01 26.78 -20.28
C LEU A 740 -27.54 26.93 -21.73
N ASN A 741 -27.46 28.19 -22.18
CA ASN A 741 -26.75 28.53 -23.41
C ASN A 741 -25.23 28.35 -23.23
N LYS A 742 -24.47 28.23 -24.32
CA LYS A 742 -23.01 27.99 -24.28
C LYS A 742 -22.20 29.00 -23.45
N ASP A 743 -22.72 30.21 -23.23
CA ASP A 743 -22.02 31.28 -22.51
C ASP A 743 -22.45 31.41 -21.03
N GLU A 744 -23.42 30.62 -20.58
CA GLU A 744 -23.93 30.65 -19.20
C GLU A 744 -23.29 29.52 -18.36
N LYS A 745 -23.03 29.80 -17.07
CA LYS A 745 -22.42 28.83 -16.14
C LYS A 745 -23.25 28.67 -14.87
N ILE A 746 -23.38 27.43 -14.41
CA ILE A 746 -23.96 27.13 -13.09
C ILE A 746 -22.96 27.52 -12.00
N GLN A 747 -23.43 28.23 -10.97
CA GLN A 747 -22.70 28.43 -9.72
C GLN A 747 -23.18 27.38 -8.71
N ALA A 748 -22.36 26.36 -8.45
CA ALA A 748 -22.69 25.25 -7.57
C ALA A 748 -21.97 25.39 -6.22
N PHE A 749 -22.72 25.51 -5.13
CA PHE A 749 -22.15 25.59 -3.78
C PHE A 749 -22.26 24.24 -3.04
N VAL A 750 -21.11 23.63 -2.71
CA VAL A 750 -21.01 22.34 -2.04
C VAL A 750 -20.53 22.55 -0.60
N THR A 751 -21.39 22.27 0.39
CA THR A 751 -21.09 22.50 1.82
C THR A 751 -21.85 21.56 2.76
N GLY A 752 -21.57 21.64 4.07
CA GLY A 752 -22.27 20.90 5.13
C GLY A 752 -21.46 19.79 5.78
N SER A 753 -20.35 19.37 5.16
CA SER A 753 -19.44 18.35 5.71
C SER A 753 -18.07 18.41 5.03
N LEU A 754 -17.00 18.18 5.81
CA LEU A 754 -15.65 18.02 5.25
C LEU A 754 -15.51 16.75 4.41
N HIS A 755 -16.22 15.65 4.75
CA HIS A 755 -16.21 14.43 3.96
C HIS A 755 -16.95 14.59 2.62
N LEU A 756 -18.03 15.38 2.60
CA LEU A 756 -18.76 15.71 1.38
C LEU A 756 -17.86 16.47 0.40
N VAL A 757 -17.23 17.54 0.90
CA VAL A 757 -16.33 18.37 0.09
C VAL A 757 -15.08 17.59 -0.33
N GLY A 758 -14.56 16.73 0.54
CA GLY A 758 -13.48 15.80 0.23
C GLY A 758 -13.81 14.85 -0.92
N GLY A 759 -14.94 14.14 -0.84
CA GLY A 759 -15.40 13.25 -1.90
C GLY A 759 -15.71 14.00 -3.21
N ALA A 760 -16.27 15.20 -3.13
CA ALA A 760 -16.50 16.03 -4.31
C ALA A 760 -15.18 16.44 -4.98
N LEU A 761 -14.18 16.87 -4.20
CA LEU A 761 -12.84 17.21 -4.73
C LEU A 761 -12.15 16.01 -5.37
N GLY A 762 -12.26 14.81 -4.79
CA GLY A 762 -11.69 13.58 -5.36
C GLY A 762 -12.21 13.27 -6.77
N ILE A 763 -13.53 13.39 -6.96
CA ILE A 763 -14.20 13.22 -8.25
C ILE A 763 -13.82 14.35 -9.23
N LEU A 764 -13.87 15.61 -8.79
CA LEU A 764 -13.59 16.78 -9.65
C LEU A 764 -12.14 16.83 -10.14
N GLU A 765 -11.19 16.29 -9.38
CA GLU A 765 -9.77 16.27 -9.73
C GLU A 765 -9.34 14.96 -10.42
N ASN A 766 -10.26 14.02 -10.66
CA ASN A 766 -9.95 12.69 -11.21
C ASN A 766 -8.89 11.92 -10.39
N VAL A 767 -8.76 12.23 -9.10
CA VAL A 767 -7.81 11.56 -8.19
C VAL A 767 -8.31 10.16 -7.81
N ASP A 768 -9.61 9.91 -8.01
CA ASP A 768 -10.29 8.62 -7.74
C ASP A 768 -10.40 7.70 -8.98
N ALA A 769 -9.74 8.03 -10.10
CA ALA A 769 -9.79 7.25 -11.35
C ALA A 769 -8.67 6.19 -11.51
N LEU A 770 -8.06 5.72 -10.41
CA LEU A 770 -7.05 4.65 -10.41
C LEU A 770 -7.51 3.43 -9.61
#